data_AF-A0AAV2ZEB5-F1
#
_entry.id   AF-A0AAV2ZEB5-F1
#
_cell.length_a   1.000
_cell.length_b   1.000
_cell.length_c   1.000
_cell.angle_alpha   90.00
_cell.angle_beta   90.00
_cell.angle_gamma   90.00
#
_symmetry.space_group_name_H-M   'P 1'
#
loop_
_entity.id
_entity.type
_entity.pdbx_description
1 polymer ?
#
loop_
_entity_poly.entity_id
_entity_poly.type
_entity_poly.pdbx_seq_one_letter_code
_entity_poly.pdbx_strand_id
1 'polypeptide(L)'
;MPTLGVFFDPDIALCRIAESQVQVDRTRNGCLTQTQLAKLRHATYCGMQCVLMTFRGSADKQQVCRVALEAAQRQCMQYPHPNVMQILGVVVSSSSPATVVGVLMEFLPVTLHDLVHRDRIALTREEILQVALDVLQVLAFYHERGCTLGPNGLTSKKVAFDRSNKLKVRVFTNAVIDTLASNAEVAKSSDQLPWMTFYVMPSNLLSIQDAEVLAQRRDFYAFGILLLELCLNEAPNPEFGNRVSSAGHIDPLLEVVVRLCIDPNYKHGIVKPTAESLLSAVVQQINNNRATALHSPANKRRSWLDFPCFIHADRYFQTREEESVTQARREQATRDAVQLKRLAAVEEELVEEHKNFDVIVMQLDRARQDIRAQEDHISQLADKLREANDKNLDLEQAQNDKERAMDALRVDMKAMEKAILEKEQHIARLIQQQHGFEHDIQGLARENNQLRDKLQRVLDDKVSTEAELARVRGLVGGERDAIEELEGRLKQAIYRWEQEKKAHIVAEKRLEALNLQLVTMEEERAAYCVALLMSPTGNMDQKSTIHYVLGLKDKEITATSSAWQDACNTITRLEDELSQLRTELEAVARNRDRLDKELRTSLEESQQQQRENESLEHDLTHIRGQCERQLEHIKSLKETIVALEQRIAEQEQRRLEQERARRLKQCMTPGCDAPKYLIRPSGYCSTCEDRKGGSSADAVKAREANGGMPASPQRTVSRGITPIGPRLGQFAARSKVANNSKNTHVVELMNRILETEENDAMEEQSEVDLQLIGYIKQFTELMKENESLKDDLPECQALKLLIQLLHQHDANLALEIECCKAISTVVFNHDRNRIIIVAEGVIEVLLQVMKRFQYEPKFQEATLVVLTNLAHNCETNRKRIMTAGGVDTILEAMQTFPHHVGVQKRSCWALLTLAGSDLLCDHVAARGGVGAILAAMLNFPADDDVQYYGCWALLNLVSGKSAVRLRAFAKQEGVVEVAEAAVACFPDHPGIQDKARLVLQLVQSVDAVH
;
A
#
# COMPACT_ATOMS: atom_id res chain seq x y z
N MET A 1 63.70 44.01 17.22
CA MET A 1 63.85 44.49 18.62
C MET A 1 65.14 43.92 19.16
N PRO A 2 66.02 44.74 19.76
CA PRO A 2 67.28 44.27 20.30
C PRO A 2 67.03 43.33 21.48
N THR A 3 67.87 42.30 21.52
CA THR A 3 68.04 41.28 22.54
C THR A 3 68.33 41.91 23.91
N LEU A 4 67.37 41.83 24.83
CA LEU A 4 67.67 41.83 26.27
C LEU A 4 67.89 40.38 26.68
N GLY A 5 69.15 39.95 26.62
CA GLY A 5 69.60 38.75 27.30
C GLY A 5 69.52 38.98 28.80
N VAL A 6 68.52 38.39 29.43
CA VAL A 6 68.56 38.12 30.87
C VAL A 6 68.87 36.63 30.97
N PHE A 7 70.08 36.31 31.41
CA PHE A 7 70.44 34.97 31.85
C PHE A 7 69.49 34.61 33.02
N PHE A 8 68.65 33.60 32.83
CA PHE A 8 67.81 33.06 33.89
C PHE A 8 68.57 31.91 34.58
N ASP A 9 69.07 32.20 35.78
CA ASP A 9 69.63 31.29 36.79
C ASP A 9 68.61 30.18 37.17
N PRO A 10 68.99 28.93 37.48
CA PRO A 10 68.04 27.86 37.81
C PRO A 10 67.37 27.99 39.19
N ASP A 11 67.78 28.93 40.04
CA ASP A 11 67.22 29.21 41.37
C ASP A 11 66.24 30.40 41.41
N ILE A 12 65.56 30.71 40.30
CA ILE A 12 64.80 31.96 40.17
C ILE A 12 63.47 31.96 40.91
N ALA A 13 63.47 32.65 42.05
CA ALA A 13 62.31 33.34 42.59
C ALA A 13 61.76 34.32 41.53
N LEU A 14 60.44 34.25 41.24
CA LEU A 14 59.72 35.22 40.40
C LEU A 14 60.22 36.65 40.65
N CYS A 15 60.51 37.41 39.59
CA CYS A 15 60.97 38.79 39.69
C CYS A 15 60.01 39.59 40.59
N ARG A 16 60.51 40.06 41.74
CA ARG A 16 59.71 40.85 42.70
C ARG A 16 59.74 42.31 42.28
N ILE A 17 58.61 42.80 41.81
CA ILE A 17 58.41 44.15 41.32
C ILE A 17 57.78 44.98 42.43
N ALA A 18 58.37 46.11 42.79
CA ALA A 18 57.78 46.97 43.81
C ALA A 18 56.48 47.60 43.28
N GLU A 19 55.42 47.68 44.11
CA GLU A 19 54.15 48.29 43.72
C GLU A 19 54.30 49.71 43.16
N SER A 20 55.28 50.48 43.67
CA SER A 20 55.62 51.81 43.16
C SER A 20 56.11 51.85 41.72
N GLN A 21 56.58 50.73 41.16
CA GLN A 21 57.09 50.63 39.79
C GLN A 21 55.99 50.30 38.77
N VAL A 22 54.78 49.98 39.22
CA VAL A 22 53.66 49.57 38.36
C VAL A 22 52.57 50.65 38.36
N GLN A 23 52.33 51.27 37.21
CA GLN A 23 51.25 52.24 37.06
C GLN A 23 49.95 51.52 36.69
N VAL A 24 49.05 51.39 37.66
CA VAL A 24 47.77 50.69 37.48
C VAL A 24 46.68 51.68 37.08
N ASP A 25 45.92 51.38 36.02
CA ASP A 25 44.74 52.16 35.67
C ASP A 25 43.59 51.85 36.65
N ARG A 26 43.33 52.81 37.55
CA ARG A 26 42.32 52.69 38.61
C ARG A 26 40.92 53.12 38.16
N THR A 27 40.76 53.68 36.96
CA THR A 27 39.46 54.09 36.41
C THR A 27 38.51 52.89 36.23
N ARG A 28 37.23 53.18 35.94
CA ARG A 28 36.24 52.14 35.61
C ARG A 28 36.62 51.41 34.31
N ASN A 29 37.22 52.12 33.35
CA ASN A 29 37.64 51.59 32.05
C ASN A 29 38.95 50.77 32.14
N GLY A 30 39.80 51.03 33.13
CA GLY A 30 41.01 50.23 33.38
C GLY A 30 40.78 48.83 33.95
N CYS A 31 39.53 48.44 34.21
CA CYS A 31 39.18 47.12 34.73
C CYS A 31 38.82 46.17 33.57
N LEU A 32 39.72 45.24 33.24
CA LEU A 32 39.53 44.29 32.14
C LEU A 32 38.50 43.21 32.47
N THR A 33 38.64 42.60 33.65
CA THR A 33 37.74 41.53 34.10
C THR A 33 37.76 41.48 35.62
N GLN A 34 36.61 41.23 36.23
CA GLN A 34 36.49 41.07 37.67
C GLN A 34 35.76 39.77 37.98
N THR A 35 36.45 38.83 38.60
CA THR A 35 35.87 37.58 39.13
C THR A 35 35.64 37.71 40.64
N GLN A 36 35.01 36.69 41.23
CA GLN A 36 34.83 36.62 42.69
C GLN A 36 36.17 36.58 43.44
N LEU A 37 37.21 35.97 42.85
CA LEU A 37 38.52 35.75 43.47
C LEU A 37 39.59 36.79 43.07
N ALA A 38 39.52 37.32 41.85
CA ALA A 38 40.55 38.20 41.31
C ALA A 38 39.99 39.36 40.49
N LYS A 39 40.73 40.46 40.43
CA LYS A 39 40.48 41.63 39.61
C LYS A 39 41.67 41.87 38.69
N LEU A 40 41.42 41.82 37.38
CA LEU A 40 42.40 42.11 36.35
C LEU A 40 42.26 43.57 35.91
N ARG A 41 43.38 44.29 35.91
CA ARG A 41 43.44 45.69 35.49
C ARG A 41 44.55 45.92 34.48
N HIS A 42 44.34 46.89 33.60
CA HIS A 42 45.41 47.45 32.82
C HIS A 42 46.48 48.09 33.71
N ALA A 43 47.73 47.81 33.40
CA ALA A 43 48.88 48.36 34.08
C ALA A 43 49.98 48.70 33.07
N THR A 44 50.89 49.59 33.46
CA THR A 44 52.11 49.90 32.71
C THR A 44 53.31 49.61 33.59
N TYR A 45 54.27 48.86 33.05
CA TYR A 45 55.54 48.54 33.73
C TYR A 45 56.69 48.79 32.74
N CYS A 46 57.66 49.63 33.12
CA CYS A 46 58.77 50.05 32.26
C CYS A 46 58.33 50.55 30.86
N GLY A 47 57.17 51.23 30.78
CA GLY A 47 56.60 51.72 29.52
C GLY A 47 55.89 50.66 28.67
N MET A 48 55.90 49.38 29.08
CA MET A 48 55.15 48.31 28.41
C MET A 48 53.74 48.19 28.99
N GLN A 49 52.76 47.93 28.12
CA GLN A 49 51.39 47.61 28.57
C GLN A 49 51.34 46.18 29.09
N CYS A 50 50.85 46.06 30.32
CA CYS A 50 50.77 44.82 31.08
C CYS A 50 49.38 44.68 31.71
N VAL A 51 49.11 43.50 32.26
CA VAL A 51 47.91 43.22 33.06
C VAL A 51 48.31 42.88 34.48
N LEU A 52 47.77 43.62 35.45
CA LEU A 52 47.93 43.31 36.86
C LEU A 52 46.71 42.55 37.36
N MET A 53 46.92 41.34 37.87
CA MET A 53 45.91 40.56 38.57
C MET A 53 46.06 40.74 40.08
N THR A 54 45.01 41.21 40.74
CA THR A 54 44.93 41.42 42.20
C THR A 54 43.84 40.55 42.83
N PHE A 55 44.04 40.03 44.04
CA PHE A 55 43.11 39.10 44.69
C PHE A 55 42.11 39.81 45.64
N ARG A 56 40.87 39.32 45.74
CA ARG A 56 39.78 39.93 46.55
C ARG A 56 39.36 39.01 47.73
N GLY A 57 39.23 39.58 48.94
CA GLY A 57 38.86 38.87 50.20
C GLY A 57 39.61 39.43 51.43
N SER A 58 39.03 39.52 52.63
CA SER A 58 39.65 40.22 53.79
C SER A 58 40.32 39.32 54.85
N ALA A 59 40.14 38.00 54.83
CA ALA A 59 40.80 37.07 55.77
C ALA A 59 41.92 36.22 55.13
N ASP A 60 41.74 35.75 53.88
CA ASP A 60 42.66 34.76 53.23
C ASP A 60 43.52 35.28 52.07
N LYS A 61 43.60 36.62 51.90
CA LYS A 61 44.33 37.25 50.77
C LYS A 61 45.75 36.73 50.60
N GLN A 62 46.49 36.52 51.69
CA GLN A 62 47.86 36.02 51.63
C GLN A 62 47.94 34.53 51.29
N GLN A 63 46.98 33.72 51.73
CA GLN A 63 46.91 32.30 51.40
C GLN A 63 46.60 32.09 49.91
N VAL A 64 45.65 32.85 49.36
CA VAL A 64 45.31 32.83 47.93
C VAL A 64 46.47 33.33 47.08
N CYS A 65 47.14 34.42 47.49
CA CYS A 65 48.36 34.88 46.84
C CYS A 65 49.47 33.80 46.86
N ARG A 66 49.71 33.15 48.01
CA ARG A 66 50.72 32.09 48.15
C ARG A 66 50.44 30.90 47.24
N VAL A 67 49.20 30.42 47.23
CA VAL A 67 48.76 29.32 46.35
C VAL A 67 48.87 29.71 44.87
N ALA A 68 48.49 30.94 44.52
CA ALA A 68 48.62 31.43 43.15
C ALA A 68 50.09 31.58 42.71
N LEU A 69 50.99 31.92 43.63
CA LEU A 69 52.43 31.98 43.40
C LEU A 69 53.04 30.59 43.21
N GLU A 70 52.66 29.61 44.05
CA GLU A 70 53.09 28.22 43.90
C GLU A 70 52.59 27.63 42.58
N ALA A 71 51.34 27.93 42.18
CA ALA A 71 50.78 27.55 40.89
C ALA A 71 51.50 28.22 39.71
N ALA A 72 51.79 29.53 39.81
CA ALA A 72 52.61 30.25 38.83
C ALA A 72 54.00 29.62 38.69
N GLN A 73 54.61 29.26 39.82
CA GLN A 73 55.93 28.65 39.87
C GLN A 73 55.95 27.26 39.24
N ARG A 74 54.94 26.42 39.50
CA ARG A 74 54.85 25.08 38.90
C ARG A 74 54.56 25.12 37.39
N GLN A 75 53.74 26.08 36.92
CA GLN A 75 53.25 26.07 35.53
C GLN A 75 53.98 27.00 34.55
N CYS A 76 54.73 28.00 35.01
CA CYS A 76 55.31 29.02 34.13
C CYS A 76 56.84 29.14 34.20
N MET A 77 57.57 28.34 34.99
CA MET A 77 58.93 28.74 35.38
C MET A 77 60.10 27.89 34.89
N GLN A 78 59.93 26.74 34.24
CA GLN A 78 61.11 26.04 33.72
C GLN A 78 61.54 26.50 32.32
N TYR A 79 60.61 26.80 31.40
CA TYR A 79 60.97 27.27 30.05
C TYR A 79 59.86 28.17 29.47
N PRO A 80 60.18 29.37 28.93
CA PRO A 80 59.21 30.22 28.25
C PRO A 80 58.81 29.60 26.90
N HIS A 81 57.51 29.49 26.64
CA HIS A 81 56.98 29.04 25.35
C HIS A 81 56.42 30.23 24.55
N PRO A 82 56.69 30.35 23.24
CA PRO A 82 56.23 31.48 22.42
C PRO A 82 54.71 31.61 22.36
N ASN A 83 53.98 30.49 22.43
CA ASN A 83 52.51 30.45 22.39
C ASN A 83 51.85 30.34 23.78
N VAL A 84 52.56 30.61 24.87
CA VAL A 84 52.00 30.67 26.23
C VAL A 84 52.14 32.08 26.77
N MET A 85 51.10 32.56 27.46
CA MET A 85 51.13 33.88 28.09
C MET A 85 52.26 33.97 29.12
N GLN A 86 53.11 34.98 29.00
CA GLN A 86 54.25 35.20 29.88
C GLN A 86 53.85 35.98 31.15
N ILE A 87 54.29 35.46 32.28
CA ILE A 87 54.26 36.14 33.57
C ILE A 87 55.53 36.97 33.71
N LEU A 88 55.38 38.28 33.88
CA LEU A 88 56.50 39.23 33.93
C LEU A 88 57.12 39.31 35.33
N GLY A 89 56.31 39.10 36.36
CA GLY A 89 56.78 39.13 37.75
C GLY A 89 55.64 39.24 38.76
N VAL A 90 56.02 39.34 40.03
CA VAL A 90 55.10 39.42 41.17
C VAL A 90 55.22 40.80 41.78
N VAL A 91 54.09 41.47 41.95
CA VAL A 91 54.04 42.80 42.56
C VAL A 91 53.99 42.66 44.07
N VAL A 92 54.97 43.25 44.78
CA VAL A 92 55.06 43.27 46.25
C VAL A 92 54.76 44.66 46.79
N SER A 93 54.16 44.70 47.99
CA SER A 93 53.77 45.96 48.63
C SER A 93 55.00 46.80 48.95
N SER A 94 54.92 48.11 48.68
CA SER A 94 55.99 49.05 49.01
C SER A 94 56.15 49.24 50.54
N SER A 95 55.14 48.92 51.34
CA SER A 95 55.16 49.00 52.80
C SER A 95 55.65 47.72 53.50
N SER A 96 55.61 46.57 52.81
CA SER A 96 56.08 45.28 53.32
C SER A 96 56.51 44.38 52.15
N PRO A 97 57.83 44.20 51.90
CA PRO A 97 58.34 43.40 50.77
C PRO A 97 57.97 41.92 50.83
N ALA A 98 57.51 41.43 51.99
CA ALA A 98 57.00 40.07 52.17
C ALA A 98 55.55 39.91 51.71
N THR A 99 54.82 41.01 51.51
CA THR A 99 53.40 40.98 51.14
C THR A 99 53.24 41.08 49.63
N VAL A 100 52.69 40.04 49.00
CA VAL A 100 52.39 40.02 47.58
C VAL A 100 51.02 40.67 47.31
N VAL A 101 51.02 41.67 46.43
CA VAL A 101 49.86 42.47 46.01
C VAL A 101 49.16 41.84 44.80
N GLY A 102 49.92 41.24 43.89
CA GLY A 102 49.38 40.66 42.66
C GLY A 102 50.42 40.07 41.72
N VAL A 103 49.96 39.56 40.58
CA VAL A 103 50.80 38.98 39.53
C VAL A 103 50.71 39.85 38.27
N LEU A 104 51.87 40.21 37.71
CA LEU A 104 51.99 41.02 36.51
C LEU A 104 52.21 40.12 35.29
N MET A 105 51.40 40.31 34.25
CA MET A 105 51.39 39.50 33.03
C MET A 105 51.47 40.39 31.79
N GLU A 106 51.86 39.82 30.65
CA GLU A 106 51.78 40.54 29.38
C GLU A 106 50.34 40.89 29.00
N PHE A 107 50.17 41.98 28.24
CA PHE A 107 48.86 42.40 27.74
C PHE A 107 48.53 41.76 26.39
N LEU A 108 47.43 41.01 26.36
CA LEU A 108 46.88 40.38 25.16
C LEU A 108 45.55 41.05 24.78
N PRO A 109 45.49 41.83 23.68
CA PRO A 109 44.36 42.71 23.34
C PRO A 109 43.05 42.01 22.96
N VAL A 110 43.10 40.87 22.27
CA VAL A 110 41.91 40.21 21.70
C VAL A 110 41.97 38.71 21.97
N THR A 111 40.84 38.12 22.37
CA THR A 111 40.70 36.65 22.50
C THR A 111 40.14 36.04 21.22
N LEU A 112 40.41 34.77 20.97
CA LEU A 112 39.87 34.04 19.82
C LEU A 112 38.33 34.00 19.85
N HIS A 113 37.73 33.91 21.04
CA HIS A 113 36.28 34.03 21.21
C HIS A 113 35.74 35.40 20.79
N ASP A 114 36.44 36.48 21.15
CA ASP A 114 36.05 37.83 20.73
C ASP A 114 36.11 37.96 19.19
N LEU A 115 37.17 37.43 18.58
CA LEU A 115 37.36 37.45 17.14
C LEU A 115 36.22 36.74 16.40
N VAL A 116 35.89 35.51 16.82
CA VAL A 116 34.94 34.63 16.12
C VAL A 116 33.48 34.97 16.46
N HIS A 117 33.15 35.22 17.72
CA HIS A 117 31.75 35.33 18.17
C HIS A 117 31.28 36.77 18.40
N ARG A 118 32.14 37.65 18.94
CA ARG A 118 31.79 39.06 19.19
C ARG A 118 31.93 39.88 17.92
N ASP A 119 33.08 39.74 17.27
CA ASP A 119 33.48 40.52 16.10
C ASP A 119 33.08 39.79 14.79
N ARG A 120 32.57 38.55 14.88
CA ARG A 120 31.99 37.74 13.78
C ARG A 120 32.95 37.56 12.59
N ILE A 121 34.24 37.44 12.88
CA ILE A 121 35.28 37.24 11.86
C ILE A 121 35.35 35.75 11.50
N ALA A 122 34.97 35.43 10.26
CA ALA A 122 35.08 34.07 9.73
C ALA A 122 36.53 33.75 9.36
N LEU A 123 37.12 32.76 10.02
CA LEU A 123 38.48 32.30 9.77
C LEU A 123 38.55 31.44 8.50
N THR A 124 39.64 31.57 7.75
CA THR A 124 39.94 30.68 6.62
C THR A 124 40.48 29.33 7.10
N ARG A 125 40.43 28.32 6.22
CA ARG A 125 41.00 26.99 6.48
C ARG A 125 42.47 27.06 6.94
N GLU A 126 43.29 27.91 6.32
CA GLU A 126 44.70 28.09 6.70
C GLU A 126 44.87 28.70 8.09
N GLU A 127 44.01 29.65 8.44
CA GLU A 127 44.03 30.31 9.76
C GLU A 127 43.56 29.36 10.86
N ILE A 128 42.57 28.51 10.60
CA ILE A 128 42.13 27.44 11.52
C ILE A 128 43.26 26.43 11.74
N LEU A 129 43.95 26.02 10.68
CA LEU A 129 45.10 25.11 10.77
C LEU A 129 46.28 25.73 11.54
N GLN A 130 46.52 27.04 11.37
CA GLN A 130 47.57 27.74 12.14
C GLN A 130 47.22 27.84 13.62
N VAL A 131 45.95 28.12 13.96
CA VAL A 131 45.48 28.09 15.35
C VAL A 131 45.62 26.68 15.94
N ALA A 132 45.29 25.64 15.16
CA ALA A 132 45.46 24.25 15.57
C ALA A 132 46.94 23.92 15.87
N LEU A 133 47.85 24.34 14.99
CA LEU A 133 49.29 24.16 15.13
C LEU A 133 49.81 24.82 16.41
N ASP A 134 49.50 26.10 16.61
CA ASP A 134 50.01 26.89 17.73
C ASP A 134 49.52 26.35 19.08
N VAL A 135 48.28 25.85 19.15
CA VAL A 135 47.74 25.22 20.37
C VAL A 135 48.33 23.83 20.59
N LEU A 136 48.53 23.02 19.54
CA LEU A 136 49.17 21.71 19.66
C LEU A 136 50.64 21.81 20.10
N GLN A 137 51.37 22.86 19.70
CA GLN A 137 52.72 23.13 20.20
C GLN A 137 52.72 23.36 21.71
N VAL A 138 51.72 24.07 22.24
CA VAL A 138 51.55 24.24 23.70
C VAL A 138 51.28 22.89 24.36
N LEU A 139 50.35 22.10 23.83
CA LEU A 139 50.02 20.79 24.40
C LEU A 139 51.23 19.83 24.38
N ALA A 140 51.97 19.77 23.28
CA ALA A 140 53.19 18.96 23.18
C ALA A 140 54.23 19.38 24.22
N PHE A 141 54.48 20.69 24.33
CA PHE A 141 55.44 21.24 25.28
C PHE A 141 55.09 20.90 26.75
N TYR A 142 53.80 20.96 27.12
CA TYR A 142 53.33 20.61 28.47
C TYR A 142 53.33 19.08 28.70
N HIS A 143 52.82 18.30 27.75
CA HIS A 143 52.71 16.84 27.88
C HIS A 143 54.07 16.14 27.93
N GLU A 144 55.07 16.62 27.16
CA GLU A 144 56.47 16.15 27.25
C GLU A 144 57.09 16.30 28.65
N ARG A 145 56.58 17.24 29.45
CA ARG A 145 57.07 17.57 30.79
C ARG A 145 56.19 16.99 31.90
N GLY A 146 55.28 16.07 31.57
CA GLY A 146 54.34 15.46 32.52
C GLY A 146 53.32 16.47 33.09
N CYS A 147 53.16 17.62 32.44
CA CYS A 147 52.23 18.68 32.84
C CYS A 147 50.99 18.70 31.92
N THR A 148 49.86 19.14 32.43
CA THR A 148 48.61 19.30 31.65
C THR A 148 47.97 20.65 31.92
N LEU A 149 47.09 21.11 31.03
CA LEU A 149 46.40 22.40 31.20
C LEU A 149 45.28 22.33 32.25
N GLY A 150 44.88 21.12 32.65
CA GLY A 150 43.87 20.85 33.66
C GLY A 150 42.43 21.00 33.14
N PRO A 151 41.41 20.63 33.95
CA PRO A 151 40.02 20.78 33.58
C PRO A 151 39.69 22.26 33.27
N ASN A 152 39.01 22.52 32.14
CA ASN A 152 38.76 23.86 31.60
C ASN A 152 40.01 24.63 31.12
N GLY A 153 41.19 24.00 31.03
CA GLY A 153 42.47 24.65 30.73
C GLY A 153 42.50 25.38 29.38
N LEU A 154 41.75 24.86 28.41
CA LEU A 154 41.72 25.35 27.04
C LEU A 154 40.28 25.71 26.62
N THR A 155 40.05 26.96 26.21
CA THR A 155 38.80 27.48 25.64
C THR A 155 39.10 28.63 24.68
N SER A 156 38.16 28.98 23.79
CA SER A 156 38.36 30.12 22.86
C SER A 156 38.57 31.47 23.56
N LYS A 157 38.11 31.64 24.81
CA LYS A 157 38.36 32.84 25.63
C LYS A 157 39.77 32.89 26.22
N LYS A 158 40.45 31.74 26.31
CA LYS A 158 41.81 31.62 26.86
C LYS A 158 42.88 31.61 25.79
N VAL A 159 42.50 31.37 24.55
CA VAL A 159 43.35 31.59 23.39
C VAL A 159 43.26 33.07 23.02
N ALA A 160 44.38 33.79 23.03
CA ALA A 160 44.40 35.23 22.76
C ALA A 160 45.60 35.59 21.88
N PHE A 161 45.55 36.76 21.27
CA PHE A 161 46.58 37.23 20.35
C PHE A 161 47.37 38.34 21.00
N ASP A 162 48.70 38.33 20.80
CA ASP A 162 49.53 39.48 21.11
C ASP A 162 49.43 40.55 20.01
N ARG A 163 50.14 41.67 20.18
CA ARG A 163 50.13 42.76 19.19
C ARG A 163 50.74 42.38 17.84
N SER A 164 51.48 41.28 17.77
CA SER A 164 52.06 40.75 16.53
C SER A 164 51.19 39.65 15.88
N ASN A 165 49.94 39.51 16.33
CA ASN A 165 48.98 38.47 15.92
C ASN A 165 49.48 37.04 16.19
N LYS A 166 50.43 36.85 17.12
CA LYS A 166 50.82 35.50 17.56
C LYS A 166 49.86 35.00 18.63
N LEU A 167 49.46 33.74 18.48
CA LEU A 167 48.57 33.06 19.42
C LEU A 167 49.30 32.76 20.72
N LYS A 168 48.69 33.14 21.84
CA LYS A 168 49.14 32.82 23.19
C LYS A 168 48.00 32.27 24.05
N VAL A 169 48.25 31.13 24.69
CA VAL A 169 47.31 30.44 25.58
C VAL A 169 47.48 30.94 27.02
N ARG A 170 46.37 31.32 27.65
CA ARG A 170 46.30 31.79 29.04
C ARG A 170 46.11 30.61 30.00
N VAL A 171 47.22 29.96 30.38
CA VAL A 171 47.20 28.75 31.24
C VAL A 171 47.03 29.09 32.73
N PHE A 172 47.62 30.20 33.18
CA PHE A 172 47.76 30.56 34.60
C PHE A 172 46.45 30.66 35.41
N THR A 173 45.35 31.09 34.81
CA THR A 173 44.09 31.35 35.56
C THR A 173 43.46 30.10 36.15
N ASN A 174 43.73 28.91 35.61
CA ASN A 174 43.11 27.66 36.09
C ASN A 174 43.86 26.99 37.22
N ALA A 175 45.19 26.99 37.21
CA ALA A 175 45.94 26.38 38.30
C ALA A 175 45.73 27.09 39.62
N VAL A 176 45.46 28.40 39.60
CA VAL A 176 45.03 29.14 40.78
C VAL A 176 43.68 28.61 41.28
N ILE A 177 42.71 28.34 40.40
CA ILE A 177 41.37 27.83 40.75
C ILE A 177 41.44 26.37 41.22
N ASP A 178 42.16 25.50 40.52
CA ASP A 178 42.28 24.08 40.85
C ASP A 178 43.04 23.86 42.17
N THR A 179 44.11 24.63 42.41
CA THR A 179 44.88 24.54 43.68
C THR A 179 44.08 25.10 44.86
N LEU A 180 43.19 26.08 44.63
CA LEU A 180 42.23 26.55 45.63
C LEU A 180 41.11 25.53 45.87
N ALA A 181 40.66 24.80 44.85
CA ALA A 181 39.65 23.75 44.95
C ALA A 181 40.15 22.50 45.70
N SER A 182 41.44 22.18 45.62
CA SER A 182 42.07 21.11 46.42
C SER A 182 42.25 21.44 47.91
N ASN A 183 42.11 22.72 48.31
CA ASN A 183 42.09 23.12 49.72
C ASN A 183 40.63 23.12 50.21
N ALA A 184 40.29 22.13 51.04
CA ALA A 184 38.92 21.66 51.34
C ALA A 184 37.89 22.69 51.87
N GLU A 185 38.28 23.92 52.19
CA GLU A 185 37.37 24.93 52.77
C GLU A 185 36.81 25.94 51.74
N VAL A 186 37.46 26.14 50.59
CA VAL A 186 37.02 27.14 49.58
C VAL A 186 36.13 26.53 48.49
N ALA A 187 36.11 25.19 48.37
CA ALA A 187 35.41 24.47 47.29
C ALA A 187 33.87 24.46 47.38
N LYS A 188 33.25 25.02 48.43
CA LYS A 188 31.80 24.95 48.67
C LYS A 188 30.95 26.02 47.97
N SER A 189 31.53 26.90 47.14
CA SER A 189 30.77 28.01 46.52
C SER A 189 31.11 28.31 45.06
N SER A 190 31.73 27.37 44.33
CA SER A 190 31.94 27.53 42.88
C SER A 190 30.75 26.97 42.10
N ASP A 191 29.70 27.76 41.93
CA ASP A 191 28.71 27.55 40.86
C ASP A 191 29.45 27.56 39.51
N GLN A 192 29.59 26.39 38.89
CA GLN A 192 30.22 26.24 37.57
C GLN A 192 29.42 27.02 36.53
N LEU A 193 30.06 28.01 35.89
CA LEU A 193 29.42 28.83 34.86
C LEU A 193 28.94 27.95 33.67
N PRO A 194 27.69 28.11 33.18
CA PRO A 194 27.04 27.19 32.22
C PRO A 194 27.73 26.96 30.87
N TRP A 195 28.67 27.83 30.47
CA TRP A 195 29.38 27.71 29.19
C TRP A 195 30.71 26.94 29.31
N MET A 196 31.24 26.77 30.53
CA MET A 196 32.49 26.03 30.76
C MET A 196 32.28 24.52 30.67
N THR A 197 31.05 24.05 30.93
CA THR A 197 30.64 22.64 30.90
C THR A 197 30.88 21.93 29.57
N PHE A 198 30.97 22.64 28.44
CA PHE A 198 31.10 22.01 27.11
C PHE A 198 32.53 21.64 26.69
N TYR A 199 33.56 22.26 27.28
CA TYR A 199 34.97 21.85 27.04
C TYR A 199 35.44 20.78 28.04
N VAL A 200 34.60 20.43 29.03
CA VAL A 200 34.90 19.39 30.01
C VAL A 200 34.50 18.03 29.44
N MET A 201 35.44 17.09 29.44
CA MET A 201 35.18 15.71 29.02
C MET A 201 34.11 15.07 29.91
N PRO A 202 32.99 14.57 29.34
CA PRO A 202 31.92 13.91 30.07
C PRO A 202 32.38 12.70 30.90
N SER A 203 31.81 12.54 32.10
CA SER A 203 32.23 11.50 33.07
C SER A 203 32.03 10.07 32.57
N ASN A 204 31.10 9.83 31.63
CA ASN A 204 30.83 8.53 31.01
C ASN A 204 31.95 8.05 30.06
N LEU A 205 32.89 8.93 29.69
CA LEU A 205 34.06 8.58 28.89
C LEU A 205 35.32 8.31 29.76
N LEU A 206 35.18 8.32 31.10
CA LEU A 206 36.24 8.05 32.07
C LEU A 206 36.42 6.54 32.30
N SER A 207 37.11 5.83 31.39
CA SER A 207 37.49 4.41 31.60
C SER A 207 38.98 4.21 31.87
N ILE A 208 39.77 5.29 31.85
CA ILE A 208 41.24 5.26 31.95
C ILE A 208 41.65 5.26 33.43
N GLN A 209 42.38 4.23 33.85
CA GLN A 209 42.87 4.06 35.22
C GLN A 209 44.13 4.90 35.53
N ASP A 210 44.88 5.30 34.49
CA ASP A 210 46.09 6.10 34.62
C ASP A 210 45.74 7.60 34.66
N ALA A 211 46.05 8.24 35.79
CA ALA A 211 45.72 9.64 36.05
C ALA A 211 46.44 10.63 35.12
N GLU A 212 47.67 10.30 34.68
CA GLU A 212 48.46 11.16 33.81
C GLU A 212 47.94 11.10 32.36
N VAL A 213 47.67 9.89 31.87
CA VAL A 213 47.05 9.67 30.56
C VAL A 213 45.65 10.28 30.49
N LEU A 214 44.89 10.16 31.58
CA LEU A 214 43.56 10.77 31.67
C LEU A 214 43.62 12.29 31.63
N ALA A 215 44.61 12.91 32.28
CA ALA A 215 44.79 14.36 32.25
C ALA A 215 45.15 14.86 30.85
N GLN A 216 46.05 14.17 30.14
CA GLN A 216 46.37 14.48 28.74
C GLN A 216 45.17 14.31 27.81
N ARG A 217 44.34 13.28 28.06
CA ARG A 217 43.12 13.03 27.29
C ARG A 217 42.08 14.15 27.45
N ARG A 218 41.97 14.74 28.64
CA ARG A 218 41.10 15.89 28.89
C ARG A 218 41.50 17.12 28.08
N ASP A 219 42.81 17.37 27.95
CA ASP A 219 43.34 18.46 27.12
C ASP A 219 43.01 18.25 25.63
N PHE A 220 43.14 17.01 25.12
CA PHE A 220 42.76 16.69 23.74
C PHE A 220 41.27 16.85 23.48
N TYR A 221 40.41 16.46 24.44
CA TYR A 221 38.97 16.68 24.32
C TYR A 221 38.65 18.17 24.18
N ALA A 222 39.20 19.02 25.06
CA ALA A 222 39.02 20.47 24.99
C ALA A 222 39.55 21.07 23.69
N PHE A 223 40.66 20.54 23.16
CA PHE A 223 41.21 20.92 21.86
C PHE A 223 40.28 20.54 20.69
N GLY A 224 39.67 19.34 20.72
CA GLY A 224 38.71 18.90 19.71
C GLY A 224 37.46 19.78 19.67
N ILE A 225 36.93 20.17 20.82
CA ILE A 225 35.79 21.11 20.92
C ILE A 225 36.17 22.50 20.40
N LEU A 226 37.38 22.99 20.72
CA LEU A 226 37.88 24.26 20.19
C LEU A 226 37.98 24.24 18.65
N LEU A 227 38.51 23.16 18.07
CA LEU A 227 38.58 23.05 16.60
C LEU A 227 37.19 22.97 15.96
N LEU A 228 36.26 22.25 16.58
CA LEU A 228 34.90 22.14 16.08
C LEU A 228 34.15 23.48 16.16
N GLU A 229 34.35 24.27 17.22
CA GLU A 229 33.86 25.65 17.35
C GLU A 229 34.35 26.55 16.20
N LEU A 230 35.64 26.46 15.85
CA LEU A 230 36.21 27.23 14.74
C LEU A 230 35.70 26.76 13.38
N CYS A 231 35.51 25.45 13.20
CA CYS A 231 34.94 24.88 11.98
C CYS A 231 33.48 25.33 11.80
N LEU A 232 32.67 25.26 12.84
CA LEU A 232 31.25 25.59 12.75
C LEU A 232 30.97 27.10 12.81
N ASN A 233 31.93 27.92 13.24
CA ASN A 233 31.75 29.35 13.50
C ASN A 233 30.58 29.65 14.47
N GLU A 234 30.37 28.73 15.41
CA GLU A 234 29.28 28.73 16.40
C GLU A 234 29.85 28.46 17.79
N ALA A 235 29.28 29.07 18.83
CA ALA A 235 29.71 28.84 20.21
C ALA A 235 29.26 27.44 20.68
N PRO A 236 30.06 26.72 21.50
CA PRO A 236 29.75 25.35 21.93
C PRO A 236 28.36 25.18 22.55
N ASN A 237 27.63 24.15 22.09
CA ASN A 237 26.31 23.76 22.58
C ASN A 237 26.21 22.22 22.76
N PRO A 238 25.13 21.68 23.38
CA PRO A 238 25.01 20.24 23.68
C PRO A 238 25.07 19.31 22.47
N GLU A 239 24.75 19.79 21.27
CA GLU A 239 24.63 18.99 20.04
C GLU A 239 25.93 18.96 19.22
N PHE A 240 26.99 19.67 19.66
CA PHE A 240 28.26 19.77 18.92
C PHE A 240 28.85 18.39 18.61
N GLY A 241 28.79 17.44 19.55
CA GLY A 241 29.29 16.08 19.33
C GLY A 241 28.63 15.35 18.14
N ASN A 242 27.38 15.67 17.81
CA ASN A 242 26.66 15.07 16.68
C ASN A 242 27.04 15.71 15.34
N ARG A 243 27.66 16.90 15.35
CA ARG A 243 28.01 17.68 14.18
C ARG A 243 29.48 17.52 13.75
N VAL A 244 30.21 16.56 14.31
CA VAL A 244 31.62 16.31 13.98
C VAL A 244 31.84 16.08 12.48
N SER A 245 30.91 15.39 11.80
CA SER A 245 30.95 15.19 10.34
C SER A 245 30.89 16.49 9.52
N SER A 246 30.40 17.58 10.11
CA SER A 246 30.34 18.89 9.46
C SER A 246 31.75 19.49 9.29
N ALA A 247 32.70 19.13 10.17
CA ALA A 247 34.10 19.57 10.03
C ALA A 247 34.74 19.02 8.73
N GLY A 248 34.26 17.89 8.22
CA GLY A 248 34.72 17.28 6.97
C GLY A 248 34.42 18.11 5.73
N HIS A 249 33.41 18.99 5.79
CA HIS A 249 33.09 19.92 4.70
C HIS A 249 34.13 21.04 4.57
N ILE A 250 34.89 21.31 5.62
CA ILE A 250 35.94 22.35 5.64
C ILE A 250 37.29 21.73 5.36
N ASP A 251 37.61 20.64 6.06
CA ASP A 251 38.83 19.87 5.84
C ASP A 251 38.64 18.42 6.35
N PRO A 252 38.76 17.41 5.48
CA PRO A 252 38.68 16.00 5.88
C PRO A 252 39.68 15.60 6.98
N LEU A 253 40.87 16.23 7.04
CA LEU A 253 41.83 15.99 8.12
C LEU A 253 41.39 16.64 9.43
N LEU A 254 40.79 17.84 9.40
CA LEU A 254 40.26 18.45 10.62
C LEU A 254 39.16 17.58 11.22
N GLU A 255 38.32 16.95 10.40
CA GLU A 255 37.35 15.96 10.88
C GLU A 255 38.04 14.78 11.59
N VAL A 256 39.09 14.21 10.99
CA VAL A 256 39.85 13.11 11.60
C VAL A 256 40.50 13.53 12.93
N VAL A 257 41.10 14.72 12.99
CA VAL A 257 41.72 15.26 14.22
C VAL A 257 40.66 15.51 15.29
N VAL A 258 39.51 16.10 14.93
CA VAL A 258 38.40 16.33 15.86
C VAL A 258 37.83 15.00 16.38
N ARG A 259 37.64 14.00 15.50
CA ARG A 259 37.19 12.65 15.90
C ARG A 259 38.16 11.96 16.85
N LEU A 260 39.47 11.99 16.55
CA LEU A 260 40.51 11.40 17.41
C LEU A 260 40.56 12.06 18.80
N CYS A 261 40.25 13.34 18.90
CA CYS A 261 40.23 14.13 20.14
C CYS A 261 38.96 13.89 20.98
N ILE A 262 37.78 13.87 20.34
CA ILE A 262 36.47 13.79 21.02
C ILE A 262 36.05 12.35 21.34
N ASP A 263 36.31 11.40 20.43
CA ASP A 263 35.90 9.99 20.60
C ASP A 263 37.11 9.09 20.94
N PRO A 264 37.18 8.54 22.17
CA PRO A 264 38.26 7.64 22.60
C PRO A 264 38.25 6.27 21.91
N ASN A 265 37.14 5.87 21.28
CA ASN A 265 37.00 4.58 20.59
C ASN A 265 37.27 4.68 19.07
N TYR A 266 37.49 5.88 18.55
CA TYR A 266 37.72 6.10 17.12
C TYR A 266 39.09 5.55 16.70
N LYS A 267 39.10 4.51 15.86
CA LYS A 267 40.31 3.86 15.35
C LYS A 267 40.58 4.31 13.92
N HIS A 268 41.66 5.07 13.71
CA HIS A 268 42.10 5.49 12.37
C HIS A 268 43.62 5.45 12.25
N GLY A 269 44.22 4.25 12.11
CA GLY A 269 45.67 4.05 11.88
C GLY A 269 46.62 4.49 13.00
N ILE A 270 46.19 5.39 13.89
CA ILE A 270 46.91 5.93 15.05
C ILE A 270 46.33 5.27 16.29
N VAL A 271 47.10 4.40 16.94
CA VAL A 271 46.62 3.53 18.03
C VAL A 271 46.41 4.30 19.35
N LYS A 272 47.09 5.45 19.53
CA LYS A 272 46.87 6.42 20.62
C LYS A 272 47.29 7.83 20.14
N PRO A 273 46.40 8.86 20.15
CA PRO A 273 46.79 10.21 19.78
C PRO A 273 47.72 10.80 20.85
N THR A 274 48.90 11.25 20.44
CA THR A 274 49.82 12.06 21.24
C THR A 274 49.86 13.46 20.63
N ALA A 275 50.27 14.47 21.40
CA ALA A 275 50.35 15.83 20.89
C ALA A 275 51.30 15.91 19.67
N GLU A 276 52.41 15.16 19.69
CA GLU A 276 53.33 15.04 18.56
C GLU A 276 52.71 14.38 17.33
N SER A 277 51.91 13.31 17.48
CA SER A 277 51.31 12.64 16.32
C SER A 277 50.21 13.48 15.68
N LEU A 278 49.43 14.21 16.48
CA LEU A 278 48.46 15.20 15.98
C LEU A 278 49.16 16.40 15.33
N LEU A 279 50.25 16.90 15.93
CA LEU A 279 51.04 17.99 15.36
C LEU A 279 51.64 17.59 14.00
N SER A 280 52.20 16.38 13.88
CA SER A 280 52.71 15.85 12.61
C SER A 280 51.62 15.76 11.54
N ALA A 281 50.41 15.32 11.91
CA ALA A 281 49.28 15.25 10.97
C ALA A 281 48.87 16.64 10.44
N VAL A 282 48.77 17.63 11.33
CA VAL A 282 48.44 19.02 10.96
C VAL A 282 49.55 19.65 10.12
N VAL A 283 50.82 19.46 10.49
CA VAL A 283 51.98 19.98 9.73
C VAL A 283 52.04 19.37 8.32
N GLN A 284 51.81 18.06 8.19
CA GLN A 284 51.80 17.39 6.88
C GLN A 284 50.73 18.01 5.96
N GLN A 285 49.55 18.36 6.47
CA GLN A 285 48.53 19.01 5.64
C GLN A 285 48.80 20.47 5.33
N ILE A 286 49.38 21.24 6.27
CA ILE A 286 49.83 22.60 5.95
C ILE A 286 50.83 22.57 4.79
N ASN A 287 51.74 21.58 4.77
CA ASN A 287 52.70 21.41 3.69
C ASN A 287 52.05 20.95 2.37
N ASN A 288 51.10 20.01 2.40
CA ASN A 288 50.34 19.59 1.22
C ASN A 288 49.48 20.72 0.63
N ASN A 289 48.87 21.55 1.48
CA ASN A 289 48.09 22.72 1.06
C ASN A 289 48.99 23.80 0.43
N ARG A 290 50.17 24.05 1.01
CA ARG A 290 51.17 24.96 0.42
C ARG A 290 51.68 24.46 -0.94
N ALA A 291 51.78 23.15 -1.15
CA ALA A 291 52.16 22.57 -2.44
C ALA A 291 51.05 22.67 -3.50
N THR A 292 49.77 22.60 -3.11
CA THR A 292 48.60 22.73 -4.01
C THR A 292 48.23 24.20 -4.30
N ALA A 293 48.57 25.14 -3.42
CA ALA A 293 48.31 26.58 -3.59
C ALA A 293 49.14 27.25 -4.72
N LEU A 294 50.16 26.58 -5.27
CA LEU A 294 50.93 27.09 -6.42
C LEU A 294 50.18 27.04 -7.77
N HIS A 295 48.95 26.48 -7.83
CA HIS A 295 48.20 26.32 -9.08
C HIS A 295 46.75 26.84 -9.09
N SER A 296 46.34 27.72 -8.15
CA SER A 296 45.00 28.34 -8.21
C SER A 296 45.04 29.86 -7.98
N PRO A 297 44.51 30.68 -8.92
CA PRO A 297 44.48 32.14 -8.78
C PRO A 297 43.30 32.67 -7.94
N ALA A 298 42.58 31.80 -7.23
CA ALA A 298 41.35 32.14 -6.50
C ALA A 298 41.53 32.02 -4.98
N ASN A 299 42.34 32.89 -4.37
CA ASN A 299 42.20 33.24 -2.96
C ASN A 299 42.82 34.63 -2.68
N LYS A 300 42.11 35.68 -3.10
CA LYS A 300 42.38 37.06 -2.68
C LYS A 300 41.42 37.49 -1.57
N ARG A 301 41.37 36.73 -0.47
CA ARG A 301 40.98 37.30 0.83
C ARG A 301 42.27 37.63 1.57
N ARG A 302 42.45 38.90 1.94
CA ARG A 302 43.59 39.34 2.75
C ARG A 302 43.53 38.61 4.09
N SER A 303 44.60 37.92 4.44
CA SER A 303 44.70 37.18 5.70
C SER A 303 44.67 38.17 6.86
N TRP A 304 44.15 37.79 8.02
CA TRP A 304 44.33 38.59 9.24
C TRP A 304 45.81 38.80 9.61
N LEU A 305 46.71 37.96 9.09
CA LEU A 305 48.17 38.09 9.20
C LEU A 305 48.72 39.26 8.37
N ASP A 306 47.98 39.73 7.36
CA ASP A 306 48.36 40.90 6.53
C ASP A 306 48.09 42.24 7.23
N PHE A 307 47.46 42.23 8.41
CA PHE A 307 47.24 43.42 9.22
C PHE A 307 48.30 43.52 10.32
N PRO A 308 49.31 44.41 10.19
CA PRO A 308 50.19 44.70 11.30
C PRO A 308 49.34 45.41 12.36
N CYS A 309 49.02 44.66 13.41
CA CYS A 309 48.30 45.04 14.62
C CYS A 309 46.97 45.79 14.41
N PHE A 310 45.87 45.16 14.85
CA PHE A 310 44.53 45.75 15.03
C PHE A 310 44.51 47.00 15.96
N ILE A 311 45.68 47.47 16.41
CA ILE A 311 45.91 48.57 17.36
C ILE A 311 46.34 49.87 16.66
N HIS A 312 46.54 49.88 15.33
CA HIS A 312 46.80 51.13 14.60
C HIS A 312 45.58 51.73 13.89
N ALA A 313 44.36 51.22 14.16
CA ALA A 313 43.12 51.89 13.77
C ALA A 313 43.01 53.32 14.34
N ASP A 314 43.63 53.60 15.50
CA ASP A 314 43.56 54.91 16.18
C ASP A 314 44.10 56.09 15.35
N ARG A 315 45.04 55.86 14.41
CA ARG A 315 45.59 56.95 13.59
C ARG A 315 44.75 57.29 12.34
N TYR A 316 43.86 56.40 11.93
CA TYR A 316 42.86 56.67 10.89
C TYR A 316 41.64 57.41 11.46
N PHE A 317 41.34 57.21 12.76
CA PHE A 317 40.21 57.86 13.44
C PHE A 317 40.55 59.25 14.03
N GLN A 318 41.80 59.48 14.47
CA GLN A 318 42.19 60.78 15.05
C GLN A 318 42.21 61.94 14.03
N THR A 319 42.58 61.70 12.77
CA THR A 319 42.54 62.75 11.72
C THR A 319 41.12 63.13 11.31
N ARG A 320 40.14 62.22 11.53
CA ARG A 320 38.72 62.50 11.33
C ARG A 320 38.05 63.17 12.53
N GLU A 321 38.64 63.11 13.71
CA GLU A 321 38.07 63.70 14.93
C GLU A 321 38.23 65.23 14.94
N GLU A 322 39.32 65.75 14.36
CA GLU A 322 39.54 67.20 14.19
C GLU A 322 38.65 67.80 13.07
N GLU A 323 38.34 67.04 12.02
CA GLU A 323 37.29 67.39 11.04
C GLU A 323 35.87 67.22 11.62
N SER A 324 35.66 66.26 12.53
CA SER A 324 34.39 65.97 13.20
C SER A 324 33.93 67.09 14.15
N VAL A 325 34.81 67.87 14.77
CA VAL A 325 34.38 68.95 15.69
C VAL A 325 33.85 70.17 14.93
N THR A 326 34.38 70.46 13.75
CA THR A 326 33.87 71.53 12.86
C THR A 326 32.67 71.06 12.05
N GLN A 327 32.61 69.76 11.72
CA GLN A 327 31.43 69.14 11.14
C GLN A 327 30.32 68.89 12.17
N ALA A 328 30.59 68.67 13.45
CA ALA A 328 29.62 68.43 14.54
C ALA A 328 28.59 69.55 14.69
N ARG A 329 28.96 70.80 14.40
CA ARG A 329 28.03 71.94 14.43
C ARG A 329 27.13 72.02 13.18
N ARG A 330 27.56 71.52 12.03
CA ARG A 330 26.71 71.30 10.84
C ARG A 330 25.97 69.96 10.91
N GLU A 331 26.53 68.98 11.61
CA GLU A 331 25.99 67.66 11.90
C GLU A 331 24.97 67.66 13.01
N GLN A 332 24.86 68.65 13.88
CA GLN A 332 23.68 68.77 14.75
C GLN A 332 22.43 69.00 13.89
N ALA A 333 22.52 69.91 12.91
CA ALA A 333 21.42 70.20 11.98
C ALA A 333 21.17 69.06 10.97
N THR A 334 22.22 68.34 10.50
CA THR A 334 22.01 67.13 9.69
C THR A 334 21.72 65.88 10.53
N ARG A 335 22.03 65.81 11.83
CA ARG A 335 21.59 64.74 12.75
C ARG A 335 20.13 64.88 13.07
N ASP A 336 19.61 66.10 13.22
CA ASP A 336 18.17 66.30 13.36
C ASP A 336 17.44 65.91 12.05
N ALA A 337 18.00 66.25 10.88
CA ALA A 337 17.47 65.82 9.58
C ALA A 337 17.62 64.30 9.30
N VAL A 338 18.72 63.67 9.75
CA VAL A 338 18.98 62.23 9.64
C VAL A 338 18.19 61.45 10.70
N GLN A 339 17.92 62.01 11.87
CA GLN A 339 16.99 61.43 12.85
C GLN A 339 15.56 61.53 12.35
N LEU A 340 15.15 62.63 11.70
CA LEU A 340 13.86 62.71 11.01
C LEU A 340 13.77 61.72 9.85
N LYS A 341 14.83 61.55 9.04
CA LYS A 341 14.88 60.54 7.98
C LYS A 341 14.96 59.10 8.49
N ARG A 342 15.55 58.86 9.65
CA ARG A 342 15.56 57.53 10.31
C ARG A 342 14.22 57.23 10.98
N LEU A 343 13.57 58.23 11.57
CA LEU A 343 12.19 58.10 12.07
C LEU A 343 11.22 57.89 10.91
N ALA A 344 11.35 58.67 9.83
CA ALA A 344 10.57 58.48 8.61
C ALA A 344 10.86 57.12 7.95
N ALA A 345 12.11 56.64 7.92
CA ALA A 345 12.44 55.30 7.40
C ALA A 345 11.91 54.18 8.30
N VAL A 346 11.91 54.35 9.62
CA VAL A 346 11.32 53.38 10.55
C VAL A 346 9.79 53.41 10.51
N GLU A 347 9.19 54.59 10.29
CA GLU A 347 7.75 54.74 10.04
C GLU A 347 7.37 54.16 8.68
N GLU A 348 8.17 54.36 7.64
CA GLU A 348 7.97 53.81 6.30
C GLU A 348 8.13 52.29 6.31
N GLU A 349 9.15 51.74 7.00
CA GLU A 349 9.34 50.30 7.22
C GLU A 349 8.21 49.70 8.08
N LEU A 350 7.70 50.42 9.09
CA LEU A 350 6.52 50.00 9.87
C LEU A 350 5.24 50.07 9.04
N VAL A 351 5.07 51.06 8.17
CA VAL A 351 3.94 51.19 7.26
C VAL A 351 4.00 50.13 6.17
N GLU A 352 5.19 49.78 5.69
CA GLU A 352 5.42 48.73 4.69
C GLU A 352 5.22 47.34 5.29
N GLU A 353 5.63 47.10 6.54
CA GLU A 353 5.28 45.89 7.30
C GLU A 353 3.77 45.80 7.56
N HIS A 354 3.08 46.91 7.89
CA HIS A 354 1.61 46.90 8.02
C HIS A 354 0.93 46.63 6.68
N LYS A 355 1.39 47.25 5.58
CA LYS A 355 0.88 46.95 4.24
C LYS A 355 1.13 45.50 3.84
N ASN A 356 2.29 44.94 4.16
CA ASN A 356 2.61 43.54 3.88
C ASN A 356 1.73 42.59 4.69
N PHE A 357 1.47 42.91 5.96
CA PHE A 357 0.54 42.19 6.81
C PHE A 357 -0.91 42.29 6.28
N ASP A 358 -1.36 43.49 5.91
CA ASP A 358 -2.68 43.73 5.33
C ASP A 358 -2.86 42.96 4.01
N VAL A 359 -1.82 42.89 3.17
CA VAL A 359 -1.84 42.09 1.93
C VAL A 359 -1.96 40.60 2.24
N ILE A 360 -1.24 40.08 3.23
CA ILE A 360 -1.33 38.66 3.63
C ILE A 360 -2.72 38.35 4.21
N VAL A 361 -3.28 39.23 5.04
CA VAL A 361 -4.64 39.09 5.58
C VAL A 361 -5.69 39.17 4.47
N MET A 362 -5.56 40.09 3.52
CA MET A 362 -6.44 40.15 2.34
C MET A 362 -6.36 38.90 1.48
N GLN A 363 -5.16 38.32 1.30
CA GLN A 363 -4.98 37.06 0.57
C GLN A 363 -5.63 35.88 1.32
N LEU A 364 -5.53 35.85 2.65
CA LEU A 364 -6.18 34.86 3.50
C LEU A 364 -7.71 34.97 3.41
N ASP A 365 -8.25 36.18 3.53
CA ASP A 365 -9.69 36.43 3.45
C ASP A 365 -10.25 36.09 2.07
N ARG A 366 -9.48 36.38 1.01
CA ARG A 366 -9.85 36.00 -0.35
C ARG A 366 -9.83 34.48 -0.55
N ALA A 367 -8.79 33.79 -0.10
CA ALA A 367 -8.74 32.32 -0.15
C ALA A 367 -9.88 31.67 0.65
N ARG A 368 -10.25 32.25 1.80
CA ARG A 368 -11.40 31.79 2.60
C ARG A 368 -12.75 32.05 1.91
N GLN A 369 -12.92 33.18 1.22
CA GLN A 369 -14.11 33.46 0.41
C GLN A 369 -14.19 32.51 -0.79
N ASP A 370 -13.07 32.24 -1.45
CA ASP A 370 -13.01 31.33 -2.59
C ASP A 370 -13.36 29.90 -2.16
N ILE A 371 -12.89 29.42 -0.99
CA ILE A 371 -13.33 28.12 -0.44
C ILE A 371 -14.84 28.09 -0.20
N ARG A 372 -15.42 29.13 0.43
CA ARG A 372 -16.88 29.18 0.66
C ARG A 372 -17.67 29.13 -0.64
N ALA A 373 -17.24 29.88 -1.66
CA ALA A 373 -17.87 29.87 -2.97
C ALA A 373 -17.77 28.48 -3.65
N GLN A 374 -16.65 27.78 -3.48
CA GLN A 374 -16.49 26.41 -3.98
C GLN A 374 -17.32 25.38 -3.19
N GLU A 375 -17.44 25.54 -1.87
CA GLU A 375 -18.30 24.71 -1.02
C GLU A 375 -19.78 24.87 -1.41
N ASP A 376 -20.24 26.10 -1.66
CA ASP A 376 -21.59 26.37 -2.17
C ASP A 376 -21.83 25.71 -3.53
N HIS A 377 -20.85 25.79 -4.43
CA HIS A 377 -20.93 25.17 -5.76
C HIS A 377 -20.95 23.64 -5.68
N ILE A 378 -20.14 23.03 -4.80
CA ILE A 378 -20.17 21.59 -4.53
C ILE A 378 -21.53 21.19 -3.93
N SER A 379 -22.10 21.99 -3.03
CA SER A 379 -23.43 21.71 -2.49
C SER A 379 -24.50 21.67 -3.60
N GLN A 380 -24.46 22.62 -4.54
CA GLN A 380 -25.37 22.62 -5.69
C GLN A 380 -25.17 21.41 -6.61
N LEU A 381 -23.91 21.01 -6.84
CA LEU A 381 -23.61 19.81 -7.62
C LEU A 381 -24.04 18.54 -6.88
N ALA A 382 -23.92 18.49 -5.55
CA ALA A 382 -24.37 17.38 -4.73
C ALA A 382 -25.90 17.24 -4.74
N ASP A 383 -26.65 18.34 -4.77
CA ASP A 383 -28.11 18.32 -4.93
C ASP A 383 -28.52 17.77 -6.30
N LYS A 384 -27.84 18.21 -7.38
CA LYS A 384 -28.06 17.66 -8.72
C LYS A 384 -27.69 16.18 -8.81
N LEU A 385 -26.60 15.77 -8.16
CA LEU A 385 -26.17 14.39 -8.11
C LEU A 385 -27.21 13.53 -7.38
N ARG A 386 -27.75 14.00 -6.25
CA ARG A 386 -28.83 13.31 -5.54
C ARG A 386 -30.07 13.15 -6.40
N GLU A 387 -30.54 14.21 -7.03
CA GLU A 387 -31.72 14.16 -7.90
C GLU A 387 -31.52 13.21 -9.10
N ALA A 388 -30.33 13.21 -9.71
CA ALA A 388 -30.00 12.31 -10.81
C ALA A 388 -29.85 10.86 -10.34
N ASN A 389 -29.32 10.62 -9.14
CA ASN A 389 -29.14 9.29 -8.58
C ASN A 389 -30.48 8.66 -8.14
N ASP A 390 -31.41 9.46 -7.61
CA ASP A 390 -32.78 9.03 -7.31
C ASP A 390 -33.50 8.63 -8.60
N LYS A 391 -33.38 9.43 -9.67
CA LYS A 391 -33.92 9.09 -11.00
C LYS A 391 -33.31 7.81 -11.56
N ASN A 392 -32.01 7.61 -11.41
CA ASN A 392 -31.34 6.39 -11.87
C ASN A 392 -31.85 5.16 -11.10
N LEU A 393 -32.05 5.27 -9.79
CA LEU A 393 -32.60 4.19 -8.97
C LEU A 393 -34.04 3.82 -9.41
N ASP A 394 -34.88 4.82 -9.67
CA ASP A 394 -36.24 4.58 -10.17
C ASP A 394 -36.25 3.89 -11.53
N LEU A 395 -35.34 4.27 -12.44
CA LEU A 395 -35.20 3.66 -13.76
C LEU A 395 -34.61 2.24 -13.71
N GLU A 396 -33.64 1.98 -12.84
CA GLU A 396 -33.10 0.64 -12.60
C GLU A 396 -34.18 -0.30 -12.04
N GLN A 397 -35.02 0.17 -11.12
CA GLN A 397 -36.15 -0.61 -10.62
C GLN A 397 -37.15 -0.91 -11.74
N ALA A 398 -37.50 0.09 -12.55
CA ALA A 398 -38.39 -0.10 -13.70
C ALA A 398 -37.80 -1.08 -14.72
N GLN A 399 -36.49 -1.05 -14.97
CA GLN A 399 -35.80 -1.98 -15.87
C GLN A 399 -35.84 -3.41 -15.33
N ASN A 400 -35.58 -3.61 -14.03
CA ASN A 400 -35.66 -4.92 -13.38
C ASN A 400 -37.08 -5.52 -13.44
N ASP A 401 -38.11 -4.70 -13.19
CA ASP A 401 -39.50 -5.16 -13.28
C ASP A 401 -39.88 -5.53 -14.71
N LYS A 402 -39.35 -4.81 -15.70
CA LYS A 402 -39.55 -5.11 -17.11
C LYS A 402 -38.83 -6.38 -17.56
N GLU A 403 -37.63 -6.63 -17.06
CA GLU A 403 -36.88 -7.86 -17.30
C GLU A 403 -37.61 -9.08 -16.71
N ARG A 404 -38.15 -8.96 -15.50
CA ARG A 404 -39.02 -10.00 -14.90
C ARG A 404 -40.26 -10.28 -15.75
N ALA A 405 -40.89 -9.24 -16.30
CA ALA A 405 -42.04 -9.40 -17.21
C ALA A 405 -41.63 -10.09 -18.53
N MET A 406 -40.47 -9.75 -19.10
CA MET A 406 -39.94 -10.42 -20.30
C MET A 406 -39.61 -11.89 -20.02
N ASP A 407 -39.07 -12.21 -18.85
CA ASP A 407 -38.78 -13.60 -18.48
C ASP A 407 -40.05 -14.43 -18.29
N ALA A 408 -41.10 -13.84 -17.69
CA ALA A 408 -42.41 -14.47 -17.63
C ALA A 408 -42.95 -14.79 -19.04
N LEU A 409 -42.88 -13.83 -19.97
CA LEU A 409 -43.26 -14.04 -21.38
C LEU A 409 -42.41 -15.14 -22.06
N ARG A 410 -41.10 -15.21 -21.79
CA ARG A 410 -40.23 -16.27 -22.33
C ARG A 410 -40.60 -17.66 -21.80
N VAL A 411 -40.99 -17.76 -20.53
CA VAL A 411 -41.47 -19.02 -19.93
C VAL A 411 -42.77 -19.46 -20.60
N ASP A 412 -43.73 -18.54 -20.76
CA ASP A 412 -45.00 -18.83 -21.44
C ASP A 412 -44.78 -19.23 -22.90
N MET A 413 -43.85 -18.57 -23.61
CA MET A 413 -43.48 -18.91 -24.98
C MET A 413 -42.92 -20.33 -25.09
N LYS A 414 -41.99 -20.73 -24.19
CA LYS A 414 -41.46 -22.10 -24.13
C LYS A 414 -42.55 -23.14 -23.82
N ALA A 415 -43.50 -22.80 -22.95
CA ALA A 415 -44.63 -23.68 -22.66
C ALA A 415 -45.51 -23.89 -23.91
N MET A 416 -45.75 -22.82 -24.69
CA MET A 416 -46.48 -22.91 -25.95
C MET A 416 -45.73 -23.72 -27.01
N GLU A 417 -44.42 -23.53 -27.16
CA GLU A 417 -43.58 -24.33 -28.08
C GLU A 417 -43.61 -25.82 -27.75
N LYS A 418 -43.56 -26.16 -26.45
CA LYS A 418 -43.71 -27.54 -25.98
C LYS A 418 -45.09 -28.10 -26.33
N ALA A 419 -46.16 -27.33 -26.12
CA ALA A 419 -47.53 -27.75 -26.45
C ALA A 419 -47.72 -27.96 -27.97
N ILE A 420 -47.08 -27.13 -28.80
CA ILE A 420 -47.04 -27.30 -30.27
C ILE A 420 -46.38 -28.64 -30.60
N LEU A 421 -45.18 -28.89 -30.06
CA LEU A 421 -44.44 -30.13 -30.32
C LEU A 421 -45.22 -31.39 -29.90
N GLU A 422 -45.85 -31.38 -28.72
CA GLU A 422 -46.67 -32.49 -28.24
C GLU A 422 -47.86 -32.77 -29.16
N LYS A 423 -48.53 -31.72 -29.65
CA LYS A 423 -49.64 -31.83 -30.61
C LYS A 423 -49.16 -32.32 -31.98
N GLU A 424 -48.04 -31.82 -32.49
CA GLU A 424 -47.43 -32.30 -33.75
C GLU A 424 -47.06 -33.78 -33.68
N GLN A 425 -46.47 -34.23 -32.57
CA GLN A 425 -46.16 -35.65 -32.34
C GLN A 425 -47.44 -36.50 -32.23
N HIS A 426 -48.51 -35.95 -31.65
CA HIS A 426 -49.80 -36.66 -31.59
C HIS A 426 -50.41 -36.81 -32.98
N ILE A 427 -50.43 -35.74 -33.78
CA ILE A 427 -50.88 -35.77 -35.18
C ILE A 427 -50.07 -36.79 -35.98
N ALA A 428 -48.73 -36.80 -35.85
CA ALA A 428 -47.87 -37.75 -36.55
C ALA A 428 -48.20 -39.22 -36.21
N ARG A 429 -48.48 -39.52 -34.93
CA ARG A 429 -48.90 -40.88 -34.49
C ARG A 429 -50.25 -41.29 -35.09
N LEU A 430 -51.23 -40.39 -35.09
CA LEU A 430 -52.55 -40.68 -35.66
C LEU A 430 -52.48 -40.85 -37.18
N ILE A 431 -51.66 -40.06 -37.89
CA ILE A 431 -51.40 -40.26 -39.33
C ILE A 431 -50.80 -41.64 -39.58
N GLN A 432 -49.84 -42.08 -38.77
CA GLN A 432 -49.26 -43.42 -38.92
C GLN A 432 -50.29 -44.54 -38.69
N GLN A 433 -51.18 -44.38 -37.71
CA GLN A 433 -52.29 -45.31 -37.50
C GLN A 433 -53.27 -45.33 -38.68
N GLN A 434 -53.61 -44.16 -39.23
CA GLN A 434 -54.45 -44.03 -40.42
C GLN A 434 -53.88 -44.82 -41.60
N HIS A 435 -52.58 -44.67 -41.91
CA HIS A 435 -51.92 -45.43 -42.99
C HIS A 435 -51.96 -46.95 -42.76
N GLY A 436 -51.89 -47.40 -41.50
CA GLY A 436 -52.04 -48.82 -41.15
C GLY A 436 -53.44 -49.34 -41.47
N PHE A 437 -54.49 -48.63 -41.04
CA PHE A 437 -55.88 -49.01 -41.33
C PHE A 437 -56.21 -48.91 -42.82
N GLU A 438 -55.66 -47.93 -43.56
CA GLU A 438 -55.82 -47.85 -45.01
C GLU A 438 -55.25 -49.09 -45.72
N HIS A 439 -54.09 -49.58 -45.27
CA HIS A 439 -53.50 -50.81 -45.79
C HIS A 439 -54.38 -52.03 -45.47
N ASP A 440 -54.93 -52.12 -44.27
CA ASP A 440 -55.84 -53.20 -43.86
C ASP A 440 -57.15 -53.18 -44.67
N ILE A 441 -57.73 -52.00 -44.90
CA ILE A 441 -58.90 -51.81 -45.77
C ILE A 441 -58.60 -52.29 -47.20
N GLN A 442 -57.43 -51.95 -47.75
CA GLN A 442 -57.02 -52.44 -49.07
C GLN A 442 -56.84 -53.96 -49.09
N GLY A 443 -56.28 -54.54 -48.03
CA GLY A 443 -56.14 -55.99 -47.86
C GLY A 443 -57.50 -56.70 -47.83
N LEU A 444 -58.39 -56.25 -46.95
CA LEU A 444 -59.76 -56.78 -46.80
C LEU A 444 -60.57 -56.60 -48.09
N ALA A 445 -60.43 -55.49 -48.81
CA ALA A 445 -61.10 -55.28 -50.10
C ALA A 445 -60.62 -56.27 -51.16
N ARG A 446 -59.31 -56.55 -51.24
CA ARG A 446 -58.76 -57.57 -52.15
C ARG A 446 -59.27 -58.97 -51.78
N GLU A 447 -59.27 -59.32 -50.50
CA GLU A 447 -59.76 -60.61 -50.02
C GLU A 447 -61.26 -60.81 -50.30
N ASN A 448 -62.08 -59.79 -50.05
CA ASN A 448 -63.51 -59.82 -50.32
C ASN A 448 -63.80 -59.99 -51.82
N ASN A 449 -63.07 -59.28 -52.69
CA ASN A 449 -63.17 -59.46 -54.15
C ASN A 449 -62.75 -60.88 -54.57
N GLN A 450 -61.65 -61.41 -54.03
CA GLN A 450 -61.23 -62.80 -54.33
C GLN A 450 -62.25 -63.84 -53.85
N LEU A 451 -62.88 -63.63 -52.69
CA LEU A 451 -63.92 -64.52 -52.18
C LEU A 451 -65.19 -64.45 -53.05
N ARG A 452 -65.57 -63.26 -53.53
CA ARG A 452 -66.68 -63.09 -54.49
C ARG A 452 -66.38 -63.77 -55.82
N ASP A 453 -65.16 -63.65 -56.35
CA ASP A 453 -64.76 -64.33 -57.59
C ASP A 453 -64.74 -65.85 -57.43
N LYS A 454 -64.36 -66.37 -56.26
CA LYS A 454 -64.43 -67.80 -55.93
C LYS A 454 -65.88 -68.27 -55.79
N LEU A 455 -66.74 -67.47 -55.14
CA LEU A 455 -68.18 -67.75 -55.03
C LEU A 455 -68.83 -67.81 -56.42
N GLN A 456 -68.50 -66.86 -57.29
CA GLN A 456 -69.01 -66.82 -58.67
C GLN A 456 -68.58 -68.05 -59.47
N ARG A 457 -67.30 -68.46 -59.36
CA ARG A 457 -66.82 -69.69 -60.00
C ARG A 457 -67.58 -70.94 -59.55
N VAL A 458 -67.83 -71.08 -58.24
CA VAL A 458 -68.62 -72.20 -57.70
C VAL A 458 -70.07 -72.15 -58.19
N LEU A 459 -70.65 -70.96 -58.37
CA LEU A 459 -71.97 -70.79 -58.96
C LEU A 459 -72.00 -71.18 -60.45
N ASP A 460 -70.99 -70.79 -61.23
CA ASP A 460 -70.87 -71.13 -62.64
C ASP A 460 -70.66 -72.66 -62.82
N ASP A 461 -69.81 -73.27 -62.00
CA ASP A 461 -69.60 -74.73 -61.96
C ASP A 461 -70.89 -75.47 -61.55
N LYS A 462 -71.66 -74.92 -60.60
CA LYS A 462 -72.99 -75.45 -60.24
C LYS A 462 -73.94 -75.42 -61.44
N VAL A 463 -74.01 -74.32 -62.18
CA VAL A 463 -74.88 -74.20 -63.37
C VAL A 463 -74.42 -75.16 -64.48
N SER A 464 -73.11 -75.27 -64.70
CA SER A 464 -72.53 -76.20 -65.69
C SER A 464 -72.87 -77.66 -65.36
N THR A 465 -72.66 -78.08 -64.11
CA THR A 465 -72.98 -79.44 -63.65
C THR A 465 -74.48 -79.73 -63.65
N GLU A 466 -75.33 -78.76 -63.31
CA GLU A 466 -76.79 -78.88 -63.43
C GLU A 466 -77.23 -79.01 -64.91
N ALA A 467 -76.58 -78.29 -65.83
CA ALA A 467 -76.83 -78.39 -67.28
C ALA A 467 -76.36 -79.74 -67.85
N GLU A 468 -75.20 -80.27 -67.41
CA GLU A 468 -74.74 -81.61 -67.76
C GLU A 468 -75.67 -82.71 -67.23
N LEU A 469 -76.16 -82.58 -65.99
CA LEU A 469 -77.18 -83.47 -65.41
C LEU A 469 -78.50 -83.43 -66.19
N ALA A 470 -78.91 -82.26 -66.69
CA ALA A 470 -80.08 -82.13 -67.56
C ALA A 470 -79.85 -82.79 -68.93
N ARG A 471 -78.65 -82.66 -69.51
CA ARG A 471 -78.27 -83.31 -70.78
C ARG A 471 -78.27 -84.84 -70.66
N VAL A 472 -77.75 -85.39 -69.55
CA VAL A 472 -77.75 -86.83 -69.29
C VAL A 472 -79.18 -87.36 -69.09
N ARG A 473 -80.08 -86.61 -68.44
CA ARG A 473 -81.51 -87.00 -68.32
C ARG A 473 -82.23 -87.02 -69.68
N GLY A 474 -81.83 -86.17 -70.63
CA GLY A 474 -82.39 -86.15 -71.99
C GLY A 474 -81.97 -87.34 -72.86
N LEU A 475 -80.80 -87.94 -72.60
CA LEU A 475 -80.28 -89.09 -73.35
C LEU A 475 -80.85 -90.44 -72.91
N VAL A 476 -81.56 -90.50 -71.77
CA VAL A 476 -82.09 -91.75 -71.17
C VAL A 476 -83.59 -91.96 -71.47
N GLY A 477 -84.21 -91.11 -72.29
CA GLY A 477 -85.66 -91.14 -72.58
C GLY A 477 -86.11 -91.79 -73.90
N GLY A 478 -85.20 -92.30 -74.74
CA GLY A 478 -85.50 -92.65 -76.15
C GLY A 478 -85.26 -94.10 -76.58
N GLU A 479 -84.88 -95.00 -75.67
CA GLU A 479 -84.47 -96.38 -76.04
C GLU A 479 -85.59 -97.41 -75.79
N ARG A 480 -86.73 -97.23 -76.47
CA ARG A 480 -87.77 -98.27 -76.61
C ARG A 480 -88.24 -98.54 -78.05
N ASP A 481 -87.89 -97.69 -79.02
CA ASP A 481 -88.37 -97.80 -80.41
C ASP A 481 -87.28 -98.15 -81.44
N ALA A 482 -86.03 -98.43 -81.02
CA ALA A 482 -84.88 -98.65 -81.92
C ALA A 482 -84.30 -100.09 -81.92
N ILE A 483 -84.94 -101.06 -81.26
CA ILE A 483 -84.50 -102.47 -81.23
C ILE A 483 -85.15 -103.32 -82.33
N GLU A 484 -86.17 -102.83 -83.05
CA GLU A 484 -86.70 -103.49 -84.28
C GLU A 484 -85.80 -103.25 -85.52
N GLU A 485 -84.84 -102.33 -85.49
CA GLU A 485 -83.92 -102.06 -86.62
C GLU A 485 -82.63 -102.92 -86.58
N LEU A 486 -82.48 -103.80 -85.58
CA LEU A 486 -81.36 -104.73 -85.44
C LEU A 486 -81.42 -105.96 -86.39
N GLU A 487 -82.51 -106.15 -87.14
CA GLU A 487 -82.57 -107.20 -88.17
C GLU A 487 -81.94 -106.79 -89.52
N GLY A 488 -81.60 -105.51 -89.70
CA GLY A 488 -81.20 -105.01 -91.01
C GLY A 488 -79.76 -105.31 -91.43
N ARG A 489 -78.76 -105.19 -90.54
CA ARG A 489 -77.37 -104.99 -91.03
C ARG A 489 -76.26 -105.66 -90.25
N LEU A 490 -76.55 -106.91 -89.88
CA LEU A 490 -75.61 -108.04 -89.70
C LEU A 490 -74.68 -108.31 -90.93
N LYS A 491 -74.63 -107.41 -91.93
CA LYS A 491 -73.82 -107.52 -93.14
C LYS A 491 -72.61 -106.57 -93.20
N GLN A 492 -72.40 -105.68 -92.22
CA GLN A 492 -71.22 -104.79 -92.18
C GLN A 492 -70.20 -105.14 -91.07
N ALA A 493 -70.48 -106.18 -90.29
CA ALA A 493 -69.62 -106.66 -89.19
C ALA A 493 -68.32 -107.36 -89.63
N ILE A 494 -68.12 -107.67 -90.92
CA ILE A 494 -66.95 -108.44 -91.39
C ILE A 494 -65.73 -107.56 -91.74
N TYR A 495 -65.91 -106.26 -91.99
CA TYR A 495 -64.81 -105.36 -92.37
C TYR A 495 -64.16 -104.63 -91.17
N ARG A 496 -64.82 -104.61 -90.01
CA ARG A 496 -64.33 -103.95 -88.78
C ARG A 496 -63.24 -104.74 -88.04
N TRP A 497 -63.11 -106.04 -88.31
CA TRP A 497 -62.22 -106.91 -87.54
C TRP A 497 -60.72 -106.77 -87.88
N GLU A 498 -60.38 -106.36 -89.11
CA GLU A 498 -58.97 -106.27 -89.55
C GLU A 498 -58.30 -104.92 -89.23
N GLN A 499 -59.07 -103.88 -88.88
CA GLN A 499 -58.56 -102.55 -88.48
C GLN A 499 -58.30 -102.44 -86.97
N GLU A 500 -59.02 -103.19 -86.12
CA GLU A 500 -58.91 -103.13 -84.66
C GLU A 500 -57.58 -103.66 -84.11
N LYS A 501 -56.92 -104.59 -84.80
CA LYS A 501 -55.66 -105.19 -84.33
C LYS A 501 -54.47 -104.23 -84.35
N LYS A 502 -54.50 -103.19 -85.20
CA LYS A 502 -53.44 -102.18 -85.30
C LYS A 502 -53.65 -100.99 -84.35
N ALA A 503 -54.87 -100.76 -83.88
CA ALA A 503 -55.18 -99.71 -82.90
C ALA A 503 -54.79 -100.10 -81.45
N HIS A 504 -54.74 -101.41 -81.15
CA HIS A 504 -54.51 -101.91 -79.79
C HIS A 504 -53.10 -101.62 -79.24
N ILE A 505 -52.07 -101.60 -80.08
CA ILE A 505 -50.66 -101.37 -79.67
C ILE A 505 -50.39 -99.87 -79.38
N VAL A 506 -51.18 -98.97 -79.97
CA VAL A 506 -51.10 -97.51 -79.75
C VAL A 506 -51.91 -97.09 -78.51
N ALA A 507 -52.94 -97.85 -78.14
CA ALA A 507 -53.73 -97.63 -76.93
C ALA A 507 -52.97 -98.00 -75.64
N GLU A 508 -52.12 -99.04 -75.67
CA GLU A 508 -51.35 -99.52 -74.52
C GLU A 508 -50.33 -98.48 -74.01
N LYS A 509 -49.65 -97.78 -74.93
CA LYS A 509 -48.72 -96.68 -74.59
C LYS A 509 -49.40 -95.42 -74.05
N ARG A 510 -50.70 -95.24 -74.31
CA ARG A 510 -51.52 -94.16 -73.72
C ARG A 510 -52.05 -94.54 -72.33
N LEU A 511 -52.22 -95.83 -72.05
CA LEU A 511 -52.66 -96.35 -70.76
C LEU A 511 -51.59 -96.17 -69.66
N GLU A 512 -50.31 -96.35 -70.01
CA GLU A 512 -49.18 -96.13 -69.09
C GLU A 512 -49.04 -94.64 -68.68
N ALA A 513 -49.31 -93.70 -69.60
CA ALA A 513 -49.30 -92.27 -69.31
C ALA A 513 -50.50 -91.83 -68.44
N LEU A 514 -51.66 -92.47 -68.61
CA LEU A 514 -52.86 -92.25 -67.80
C LEU A 514 -52.72 -92.82 -66.38
N ASN A 515 -52.03 -93.95 -66.20
CA ASN A 515 -51.78 -94.54 -64.88
C ASN A 515 -50.88 -93.67 -63.99
N LEU A 516 -49.91 -92.96 -64.57
CA LEU A 516 -49.07 -92.02 -63.81
C LEU A 516 -49.85 -90.79 -63.34
N GLN A 517 -50.83 -90.33 -64.14
CA GLN A 517 -51.76 -89.25 -63.74
C GLN A 517 -52.79 -89.71 -62.70
N LEU A 518 -53.14 -91.01 -62.70
CA LEU A 518 -54.09 -91.59 -61.74
C LEU A 518 -53.48 -91.69 -60.33
N VAL A 519 -52.19 -92.02 -60.22
CA VAL A 519 -51.47 -92.08 -58.93
C VAL A 519 -51.36 -90.69 -58.29
N THR A 520 -51.04 -89.66 -59.07
CA THR A 520 -51.01 -88.26 -58.57
C THR A 520 -52.39 -87.78 -58.12
N MET A 521 -53.45 -88.24 -58.79
CA MET A 521 -54.83 -87.94 -58.39
C MET A 521 -55.28 -88.72 -57.14
N GLU A 522 -54.77 -89.93 -56.91
CA GLU A 522 -55.06 -90.70 -55.69
C GLU A 522 -54.34 -90.14 -54.45
N GLU A 523 -53.13 -89.58 -54.60
CA GLU A 523 -52.42 -88.87 -53.53
C GLU A 523 -53.16 -87.58 -53.11
N GLU A 524 -53.68 -86.81 -54.08
CA GLU A 524 -54.51 -85.62 -53.81
C GLU A 524 -55.89 -86.00 -53.22
N ARG A 525 -56.46 -87.15 -53.64
CA ARG A 525 -57.71 -87.69 -53.08
C ARG A 525 -57.54 -88.16 -51.63
N ALA A 526 -56.41 -88.77 -51.28
CA ALA A 526 -56.12 -89.21 -49.92
C ALA A 526 -56.02 -88.02 -48.94
N ALA A 527 -55.41 -86.90 -49.37
CA ALA A 527 -55.36 -85.66 -48.59
C ALA A 527 -56.77 -85.04 -48.37
N TYR A 528 -57.65 -85.12 -49.37
CA TYR A 528 -59.04 -84.64 -49.28
C TYR A 528 -59.93 -85.54 -48.40
N CYS A 529 -59.73 -86.87 -48.42
CA CYS A 529 -60.49 -87.82 -47.61
C CYS A 529 -60.23 -87.68 -46.10
N VAL A 530 -59.01 -87.32 -45.69
CA VAL A 530 -58.66 -87.12 -44.26
C VAL A 530 -59.36 -85.88 -43.67
N ALA A 531 -59.54 -84.81 -44.47
CA ALA A 531 -60.28 -83.62 -44.04
C ALA A 531 -61.81 -83.83 -44.02
N LEU A 532 -62.34 -84.69 -44.90
CA LEU A 532 -63.77 -85.03 -44.98
C LEU A 532 -64.25 -85.95 -43.84
N LEU A 533 -63.40 -86.83 -43.31
CA LEU A 533 -63.74 -87.76 -42.21
C LEU A 533 -63.87 -87.08 -40.83
N MET A 534 -63.44 -85.83 -40.69
CA MET A 534 -63.52 -85.04 -39.45
C MET A 534 -64.69 -84.03 -39.44
N SER A 535 -65.50 -83.99 -40.49
CA SER A 535 -66.68 -83.12 -40.63
C SER A 535 -67.97 -83.92 -40.40
N PRO A 536 -69.00 -83.36 -39.72
CA PRO A 536 -70.23 -84.09 -39.33
C PRO A 536 -71.21 -84.37 -40.48
N THR A 537 -70.73 -84.53 -41.72
CA THR A 537 -71.56 -84.51 -42.95
C THR A 537 -71.60 -85.82 -43.73
N GLY A 538 -71.43 -86.96 -43.06
CA GLY A 538 -71.43 -88.29 -43.71
C GLY A 538 -72.73 -88.77 -44.35
N ASN A 539 -73.83 -87.99 -44.36
CA ASN A 539 -75.15 -88.42 -44.84
C ASN A 539 -75.94 -87.37 -45.67
N MET A 540 -75.29 -86.32 -46.20
CA MET A 540 -76.00 -85.29 -46.99
C MET A 540 -75.87 -85.56 -48.50
N ASP A 541 -76.95 -85.35 -49.26
CA ASP A 541 -76.96 -85.45 -50.73
C ASP A 541 -76.13 -84.32 -51.37
N GLN A 542 -75.59 -84.56 -52.59
CA GLN A 542 -74.68 -83.63 -53.28
C GLN A 542 -75.21 -82.18 -53.39
N LYS A 543 -76.54 -82.00 -53.50
CA LYS A 543 -77.16 -80.67 -53.54
C LYS A 543 -77.04 -79.93 -52.21
N SER A 544 -77.26 -80.61 -51.08
CA SER A 544 -77.20 -79.99 -49.76
C SER A 544 -75.77 -79.60 -49.35
N THR A 545 -74.77 -80.36 -49.79
CA THR A 545 -73.35 -80.04 -49.54
C THR A 545 -72.91 -78.75 -50.25
N ILE A 546 -73.35 -78.54 -51.50
CA ILE A 546 -73.06 -77.29 -52.24
C ILE A 546 -73.75 -76.09 -51.56
N HIS A 547 -75.01 -76.23 -51.14
CA HIS A 547 -75.72 -75.17 -50.42
C HIS A 547 -75.05 -74.82 -49.08
N TYR A 548 -74.48 -75.80 -48.37
CA TYR A 548 -73.74 -75.57 -47.14
C TYR A 548 -72.41 -74.84 -47.38
N VAL A 549 -71.64 -75.23 -48.41
CA VAL A 549 -70.37 -74.56 -48.77
C VAL A 549 -70.63 -73.13 -49.25
N LEU A 550 -71.67 -72.90 -50.07
CA LEU A 550 -72.10 -71.55 -50.46
C LEU A 550 -72.48 -70.72 -49.23
N GLY A 551 -73.25 -71.29 -48.29
CA GLY A 551 -73.62 -70.60 -47.05
C GLY A 551 -72.44 -70.32 -46.11
N LEU A 552 -71.39 -71.14 -46.11
CA LEU A 552 -70.14 -70.85 -45.39
C LEU A 552 -69.35 -69.72 -46.06
N LYS A 553 -69.29 -69.70 -47.40
CA LYS A 553 -68.62 -68.63 -48.15
C LYS A 553 -69.35 -67.30 -48.03
N ASP A 554 -70.68 -67.30 -48.02
CA ASP A 554 -71.47 -66.10 -47.73
C ASP A 554 -71.23 -65.60 -46.30
N LYS A 555 -71.11 -66.49 -45.32
CA LYS A 555 -70.75 -66.11 -43.93
C LYS A 555 -69.34 -65.50 -43.85
N GLU A 556 -68.35 -66.06 -44.54
CA GLU A 556 -67.01 -65.48 -44.63
C GLU A 556 -67.00 -64.10 -45.32
N ILE A 557 -67.78 -63.94 -46.40
CA ILE A 557 -67.94 -62.64 -47.10
C ILE A 557 -68.63 -61.61 -46.19
N THR A 558 -69.67 -61.99 -45.45
CA THR A 558 -70.35 -61.07 -44.52
C THR A 558 -69.46 -60.68 -43.35
N ALA A 559 -68.67 -61.61 -42.79
CA ALA A 559 -67.72 -61.33 -41.73
C ALA A 559 -66.59 -60.38 -42.18
N THR A 560 -66.00 -60.63 -43.35
CA THR A 560 -64.97 -59.74 -43.93
C THR A 560 -65.52 -58.38 -44.36
N SER A 561 -66.77 -58.32 -44.85
CA SER A 561 -67.45 -57.06 -45.15
C SER A 561 -67.76 -56.24 -43.90
N SER A 562 -68.17 -56.89 -42.81
CA SER A 562 -68.37 -56.22 -41.51
C SER A 562 -67.06 -55.65 -40.97
N ALA A 563 -65.98 -56.44 -40.99
CA ALA A 563 -64.66 -55.98 -40.57
C ALA A 563 -64.15 -54.81 -41.43
N TRP A 564 -64.41 -54.83 -42.75
CA TRP A 564 -64.09 -53.72 -43.65
C TRP A 564 -64.89 -52.45 -43.31
N GLN A 565 -66.19 -52.58 -43.01
CA GLN A 565 -67.04 -51.47 -42.61
C GLN A 565 -66.58 -50.86 -41.27
N ASP A 566 -66.23 -51.71 -40.31
CA ASP A 566 -65.69 -51.28 -39.01
C ASP A 566 -64.36 -50.53 -39.16
N ALA A 567 -63.48 -51.01 -40.04
CA ALA A 567 -62.23 -50.33 -40.40
C ALA A 567 -62.47 -48.96 -41.08
N CYS A 568 -63.45 -48.87 -41.98
CA CYS A 568 -63.83 -47.59 -42.61
C CYS A 568 -64.35 -46.58 -41.57
N ASN A 569 -65.22 -47.02 -40.67
CA ASN A 569 -65.74 -46.19 -39.59
C ASN A 569 -64.63 -45.70 -38.64
N THR A 570 -63.60 -46.52 -38.40
CA THR A 570 -62.45 -46.12 -37.58
C THR A 570 -61.60 -45.06 -38.27
N ILE A 571 -61.40 -45.14 -39.60
CA ILE A 571 -60.72 -44.09 -40.36
C ILE A 571 -61.48 -42.77 -40.31
N THR A 572 -62.80 -42.76 -40.55
CA THR A 572 -63.58 -41.51 -40.48
C THR A 572 -63.46 -40.84 -39.10
N ARG A 573 -63.46 -41.64 -38.03
CA ARG A 573 -63.25 -41.12 -36.68
C ARG A 573 -61.84 -40.54 -36.48
N LEU A 574 -60.80 -41.19 -37.01
CA LEU A 574 -59.42 -40.68 -36.96
C LEU A 574 -59.27 -39.38 -37.75
N GLU A 575 -59.97 -39.23 -38.88
CA GLU A 575 -59.99 -38.00 -39.68
C GLU A 575 -60.63 -36.84 -38.91
N ASP A 576 -61.74 -37.09 -38.21
CA ASP A 576 -62.38 -36.10 -37.33
C ASP A 576 -61.44 -35.68 -36.19
N GLU A 577 -60.81 -36.64 -35.49
CA GLU A 577 -59.83 -36.37 -34.43
C GLU A 577 -58.61 -35.59 -34.93
N LEU A 578 -58.09 -35.91 -36.12
CA LEU A 578 -57.00 -35.18 -36.78
C LEU A 578 -57.40 -33.75 -37.16
N SER A 579 -58.63 -33.55 -37.63
CA SER A 579 -59.14 -32.22 -37.98
C SER A 579 -59.22 -31.32 -36.73
N GLN A 580 -59.73 -31.86 -35.62
CA GLN A 580 -59.81 -31.15 -34.35
C GLN A 580 -58.41 -30.77 -33.85
N LEU A 581 -57.47 -31.72 -33.80
CA LEU A 581 -56.11 -31.45 -33.35
C LEU A 581 -55.36 -30.41 -34.20
N ARG A 582 -55.60 -30.39 -35.52
CA ARG A 582 -55.05 -29.35 -36.40
C ARG A 582 -55.59 -27.96 -36.06
N THR A 583 -56.89 -27.83 -35.80
CA THR A 583 -57.47 -26.54 -35.39
C THR A 583 -56.95 -26.06 -34.03
N GLU A 584 -56.74 -26.98 -33.08
CA GLU A 584 -56.13 -26.66 -31.79
C GLU A 584 -54.67 -26.24 -31.94
N LEU A 585 -53.91 -26.90 -32.81
CA LEU A 585 -52.52 -26.55 -33.13
C LEU A 585 -52.43 -25.12 -33.70
N GLU A 586 -53.30 -24.78 -34.65
CA GLU A 586 -53.38 -23.44 -35.21
C GLU A 586 -53.72 -22.38 -34.14
N ALA A 587 -54.59 -22.70 -33.19
CA ALA A 587 -54.92 -21.79 -32.09
C ALA A 587 -53.72 -21.54 -31.16
N VAL A 588 -52.97 -22.59 -30.80
CA VAL A 588 -51.75 -22.47 -29.98
C VAL A 588 -50.66 -21.71 -30.74
N ALA A 589 -50.49 -21.96 -32.04
CA ALA A 589 -49.53 -21.24 -32.88
C ALA A 589 -49.84 -19.73 -32.97
N ARG A 590 -51.13 -19.35 -33.10
CA ARG A 590 -51.54 -17.94 -33.06
C ARG A 590 -51.21 -17.26 -31.73
N ASN A 591 -51.38 -17.96 -30.60
CA ASN A 591 -51.04 -17.44 -29.29
C ASN A 591 -49.53 -17.26 -29.11
N ARG A 592 -48.72 -18.20 -29.62
CA ARG A 592 -47.25 -18.06 -29.67
C ARG A 592 -46.84 -16.83 -30.47
N ASP A 593 -47.42 -16.61 -31.66
CA ASP A 593 -47.09 -15.46 -32.51
C ASP A 593 -47.49 -14.12 -31.86
N ARG A 594 -48.55 -14.12 -31.05
CA ARG A 594 -48.94 -12.97 -30.24
C ARG A 594 -47.91 -12.69 -29.14
N LEU A 595 -47.48 -13.71 -28.40
CA LEU A 595 -46.46 -13.59 -27.35
C LEU A 595 -45.10 -13.14 -27.93
N ASP A 596 -44.70 -13.65 -29.10
CA ASP A 596 -43.48 -13.20 -29.80
C ASP A 596 -43.54 -11.71 -30.16
N LYS A 597 -44.70 -11.21 -30.61
CA LYS A 597 -44.89 -9.77 -30.84
C LYS A 597 -44.78 -8.95 -29.56
N GLU A 598 -45.46 -9.38 -28.49
CA GLU A 598 -45.43 -8.71 -27.17
C GLU A 598 -44.00 -8.69 -26.58
N LEU A 599 -43.25 -9.79 -26.76
CA LEU A 599 -41.85 -9.88 -26.35
C LEU A 599 -40.94 -8.93 -27.15
N ARG A 600 -41.13 -8.84 -28.47
CA ARG A 600 -40.36 -7.90 -29.31
C ARG A 600 -40.61 -6.44 -28.95
N THR A 601 -41.88 -6.07 -28.73
CA THR A 601 -42.21 -4.71 -28.29
C THR A 601 -41.59 -4.39 -26.92
N SER A 602 -41.66 -5.33 -25.98
CA SER A 602 -41.05 -5.15 -24.65
C SER A 602 -39.52 -5.04 -24.73
N LEU A 603 -38.89 -5.79 -25.63
CA LEU A 603 -37.45 -5.74 -25.90
C LEU A 603 -37.02 -4.39 -26.49
N GLU A 604 -37.76 -3.86 -27.47
CA GLU A 604 -37.49 -2.54 -28.06
C GLU A 604 -37.61 -1.43 -27.01
N GLU A 605 -38.65 -1.47 -26.18
CA GLU A 605 -38.80 -0.50 -25.10
C GLU A 605 -37.71 -0.63 -24.02
N SER A 606 -37.27 -1.86 -23.71
CA SER A 606 -36.17 -2.11 -22.77
C SER A 606 -34.83 -1.57 -23.31
N GLN A 607 -34.57 -1.73 -24.62
CA GLN A 607 -33.39 -1.15 -25.27
C GLN A 607 -33.41 0.38 -25.26
N GLN A 608 -34.60 0.98 -25.45
CA GLN A 608 -34.75 2.43 -25.38
C GLN A 608 -34.48 2.96 -23.97
N GLN A 609 -35.04 2.32 -22.94
CA GLN A 609 -34.75 2.65 -21.54
C GLN A 609 -33.27 2.47 -21.18
N GLN A 610 -32.63 1.43 -21.71
CA GLN A 610 -31.20 1.21 -21.48
C GLN A 610 -30.34 2.35 -22.05
N ARG A 611 -30.68 2.90 -23.23
CA ARG A 611 -29.98 4.08 -23.77
C ARG A 611 -30.18 5.33 -22.92
N GLU A 612 -31.35 5.50 -22.34
CA GLU A 612 -31.65 6.61 -21.42
C GLU A 612 -30.84 6.47 -20.13
N ASN A 613 -30.71 5.24 -19.60
CA ASN A 613 -29.84 4.94 -18.46
C ASN A 613 -28.36 5.20 -18.78
N GLU A 614 -27.86 4.74 -19.92
CA GLU A 614 -26.48 5.00 -20.36
C GLU A 614 -26.19 6.51 -20.47
N SER A 615 -27.15 7.30 -20.94
CA SER A 615 -27.04 8.77 -21.00
C SER A 615 -26.99 9.39 -19.59
N LEU A 616 -27.84 8.92 -18.66
CA LEU A 616 -27.87 9.41 -17.29
C LEU A 616 -26.61 9.01 -16.51
N GLU A 617 -26.09 7.79 -16.72
CA GLU A 617 -24.80 7.37 -16.17
C GLU A 617 -23.65 8.25 -16.69
N HIS A 618 -23.67 8.62 -17.97
CA HIS A 618 -22.70 9.57 -18.50
C HIS A 618 -22.80 10.94 -17.83
N ASP A 619 -24.01 11.45 -17.61
CA ASP A 619 -24.22 12.71 -16.90
C ASP A 619 -23.76 12.62 -15.43
N LEU A 620 -24.05 11.51 -14.75
CA LEU A 620 -23.61 11.25 -13.37
C LEU A 620 -22.09 11.19 -13.26
N THR A 621 -21.42 10.49 -14.18
CA THR A 621 -19.95 10.43 -14.20
C THR A 621 -19.34 11.80 -14.48
N HIS A 622 -19.95 12.59 -15.38
CA HIS A 622 -19.52 13.95 -15.66
C HIS A 622 -19.68 14.89 -14.45
N ILE A 623 -20.82 14.85 -13.76
CA ILE A 623 -21.07 15.64 -12.53
C ILE A 623 -20.09 15.21 -11.42
N ARG A 624 -19.87 13.90 -11.25
CA ARG A 624 -18.90 13.37 -10.27
C ARG A 624 -17.49 13.88 -10.55
N GLY A 625 -17.05 13.85 -11.81
CA GLY A 625 -15.78 14.41 -12.24
C GLY A 625 -15.69 15.93 -12.09
N GLN A 626 -16.81 16.66 -12.11
CA GLN A 626 -16.84 18.07 -11.72
C GLN A 626 -16.65 18.25 -10.21
N CYS A 627 -17.34 17.48 -9.38
CA CYS A 627 -17.19 17.51 -7.92
C CYS A 627 -15.76 17.20 -7.49
N GLU A 628 -15.13 16.17 -8.06
CA GLU A 628 -13.74 15.79 -7.78
C GLU A 628 -12.76 16.92 -8.10
N ARG A 629 -12.90 17.56 -9.26
CA ARG A 629 -12.09 18.73 -9.63
C ARG A 629 -12.24 19.90 -8.66
N GLN A 630 -13.46 20.16 -8.17
CA GLN A 630 -13.67 21.22 -7.18
C GLN A 630 -13.12 20.86 -5.79
N LEU A 631 -13.20 19.59 -5.38
CA LEU A 631 -12.58 19.11 -4.14
C LEU A 631 -11.06 19.23 -4.17
N GLU A 632 -10.44 18.91 -5.31
CA GLU A 632 -9.00 19.11 -5.55
C GLU A 632 -8.62 20.59 -5.42
N HIS A 633 -9.44 21.48 -5.99
CA HIS A 633 -9.24 22.93 -5.89
C HIS A 633 -9.37 23.42 -4.44
N ILE A 634 -10.38 22.95 -3.68
CA ILE A 634 -10.53 23.25 -2.25
C ILE A 634 -9.32 22.75 -1.46
N LYS A 635 -8.81 21.55 -1.75
CA LYS A 635 -7.61 21.01 -1.09
C LYS A 635 -6.41 21.92 -1.31
N SER A 636 -6.17 22.35 -2.55
CA SER A 636 -5.11 23.31 -2.88
C SER A 636 -5.30 24.64 -2.14
N LEU A 637 -6.52 25.19 -2.11
CA LEU A 637 -6.82 26.43 -1.37
C LEU A 637 -6.58 26.26 0.14
N LYS A 638 -6.93 25.11 0.73
CA LYS A 638 -6.66 24.81 2.16
C LYS A 638 -5.16 24.78 2.46
N GLU A 639 -4.36 24.18 1.58
CA GLU A 639 -2.89 24.21 1.70
C GLU A 639 -2.34 25.65 1.63
N THR A 640 -2.88 26.49 0.73
CA THR A 640 -2.49 27.90 0.68
C THR A 640 -2.88 28.67 1.95
N ILE A 641 -4.04 28.36 2.55
CA ILE A 641 -4.45 28.95 3.83
C ILE A 641 -3.48 28.56 4.94
N VAL A 642 -3.11 27.29 5.07
CA VAL A 642 -2.14 26.84 6.08
C VAL A 642 -0.81 27.58 5.91
N ALA A 643 -0.33 27.74 4.67
CA ALA A 643 0.89 28.49 4.40
C ALA A 643 0.76 29.99 4.75
N LEU A 644 -0.40 30.61 4.48
CA LEU A 644 -0.67 32.01 4.85
C LEU A 644 -0.80 32.18 6.37
N GLU A 645 -1.46 31.26 7.07
CA GLU A 645 -1.59 31.25 8.54
C GLU A 645 -0.25 31.09 9.23
N GLN A 646 0.63 30.21 8.70
CA GLN A 646 2.02 30.10 9.17
C GLN A 646 2.78 31.41 8.97
N ARG A 647 2.66 32.05 7.80
CA ARG A 647 3.29 33.35 7.54
C ARG A 647 2.78 34.46 8.47
N ILE A 648 1.48 34.47 8.79
CA ILE A 648 0.89 35.39 9.77
C ILE A 648 1.46 35.12 11.16
N ALA A 649 1.50 33.85 11.60
CA ALA A 649 2.05 33.48 12.90
C ALA A 649 3.54 33.84 13.04
N GLU A 650 4.32 33.65 11.98
CA GLU A 650 5.71 34.09 11.91
C GLU A 650 5.84 35.61 11.98
N GLN A 651 5.01 36.36 11.25
CA GLN A 651 5.00 37.83 11.33
C GLN A 651 4.55 38.33 12.71
N GLU A 652 3.55 37.71 13.34
CA GLU A 652 3.10 38.04 14.68
C GLU A 652 4.16 37.73 15.73
N GLN A 653 4.86 36.59 15.64
CA GLN A 653 5.99 36.30 16.51
C GLN A 653 7.10 37.33 16.34
N ARG A 654 7.47 37.66 15.10
CA ARG A 654 8.47 38.72 14.84
C ARG A 654 8.03 40.05 15.43
N ARG A 655 6.75 40.41 15.29
CA ARG A 655 6.18 41.64 15.87
C ARG A 655 6.21 41.59 17.40
N LEU A 656 5.86 40.47 18.03
CA LEU A 656 5.91 40.25 19.48
C LEU A 656 7.32 40.26 20.03
N GLU A 657 8.29 39.69 19.33
CA GLU A 657 9.71 39.72 19.70
C GLU A 657 10.26 41.14 19.59
N GLN A 658 9.95 41.85 18.50
CA GLN A 658 10.30 43.25 18.32
C GLN A 658 9.62 44.14 19.38
N GLU A 659 8.35 43.88 19.72
CA GLU A 659 7.61 44.63 20.73
C GLU A 659 8.06 44.31 22.15
N ARG A 660 8.38 43.05 22.47
CA ARG A 660 9.05 42.66 23.72
C ARG A 660 10.41 43.34 23.83
N ALA A 661 11.19 43.37 22.75
CA ALA A 661 12.45 44.10 22.69
C ALA A 661 12.27 45.64 22.82
N ARG A 662 11.09 46.18 22.49
CA ARG A 662 10.71 47.59 22.72
C ARG A 662 10.19 47.84 24.14
N ARG A 663 9.40 46.93 24.73
CA ARG A 663 8.81 47.02 26.09
C ARG A 663 9.82 46.73 27.20
N LEU A 664 10.79 45.84 26.97
CA LEU A 664 12.00 45.71 27.80
C LEU A 664 12.85 47.00 27.83
N LYS A 665 12.48 48.01 27.05
CA LYS A 665 13.10 49.34 26.97
C LYS A 665 12.13 50.48 27.35
N GLN A 666 11.07 50.21 28.15
CA GLN A 666 10.18 51.22 28.74
C GLN A 666 10.26 51.22 30.28
N CYS A 667 10.03 52.39 30.89
CA CYS A 667 10.06 52.57 32.35
C CYS A 667 8.87 51.84 32.98
N MET A 668 9.09 51.03 34.01
CA MET A 668 8.10 50.22 34.73
C MET A 668 7.06 51.03 35.55
N THR A 669 7.00 52.36 35.38
CA THR A 669 6.00 53.22 36.05
C THR A 669 4.81 53.46 35.12
N PRO A 670 3.57 53.11 35.49
CA PRO A 670 2.40 53.33 34.64
C PRO A 670 2.24 54.81 34.30
N GLY A 671 2.15 55.16 33.01
CA GLY A 671 1.99 56.54 32.53
C GLY A 671 3.28 57.36 32.35
N CYS A 672 4.46 56.73 32.38
CA CYS A 672 5.75 57.41 32.22
C CYS A 672 6.33 57.27 30.80
N ASP A 673 6.37 58.37 30.04
CA ASP A 673 6.94 58.45 28.67
C ASP A 673 8.43 58.84 28.63
N ALA A 674 9.24 58.32 29.56
CA ALA A 674 10.67 58.67 29.61
C ALA A 674 11.47 58.02 28.44
N PRO A 675 12.33 58.78 27.72
CA PRO A 675 13.15 58.27 26.61
C PRO A 675 14.09 57.11 26.98
N LYS A 676 14.33 56.20 26.03
CA LYS A 676 15.05 54.91 26.19
C LYS A 676 16.41 54.97 26.90
N TYR A 677 17.15 56.07 26.75
CA TYR A 677 18.49 56.23 27.33
C TYR A 677 18.47 56.65 28.81
N LEU A 678 17.30 56.99 29.36
CA LEU A 678 17.11 57.37 30.76
C LEU A 678 16.64 56.19 31.63
N ILE A 679 16.33 55.04 31.03
CA ILE A 679 15.87 53.83 31.72
C ILE A 679 17.09 53.05 32.20
N ARG A 680 17.19 52.89 33.51
CA ARG A 680 18.31 52.22 34.17
C ARG A 680 18.05 50.71 34.24
N PRO A 681 19.08 49.88 34.53
CA PRO A 681 18.93 48.42 34.62
C PRO A 681 17.87 47.92 35.60
N SER A 682 17.42 48.76 36.53
CA SER A 682 16.32 48.51 37.47
C SER A 682 14.92 48.49 36.83
N GLY A 683 14.81 48.85 35.55
CA GLY A 683 13.54 48.95 34.83
C GLY A 683 12.80 50.29 35.01
N TYR A 684 13.31 51.20 35.84
CA TYR A 684 12.74 52.54 36.04
C TYR A 684 13.62 53.61 35.36
N CYS A 685 13.02 54.70 34.88
CA CYS A 685 13.80 55.87 34.45
C CYS A 685 14.33 56.64 35.65
N SER A 686 15.43 57.38 35.46
CA SER A 686 16.08 58.14 36.53
C SER A 686 15.10 58.97 37.37
N THR A 687 14.13 59.64 36.75
CA THR A 687 13.13 60.46 37.45
C THR A 687 12.09 59.66 38.24
N CYS A 688 11.72 58.46 37.79
CA CYS A 688 10.79 57.57 38.52
C CYS A 688 11.47 56.82 39.66
N GLU A 689 12.75 56.49 39.49
CA GLU A 689 13.58 55.85 40.51
C GLU A 689 13.89 56.84 41.65
N ASP A 690 14.22 58.08 41.30
CA ASP A 690 14.47 59.16 42.26
C ASP A 690 13.17 59.60 42.98
N ARG A 691 11.99 59.47 42.36
CA ARG A 691 10.68 59.69 43.01
C ARG A 691 10.32 58.62 44.04
N LYS A 692 10.81 57.38 43.89
CA LYS A 692 10.60 56.29 44.88
C LYS A 692 11.63 56.30 46.00
N GLY A 693 12.71 57.07 45.86
CA GLY A 693 13.83 57.13 46.79
C GLY A 693 13.68 58.09 47.97
N GLY A 694 12.53 58.74 48.18
CA GLY A 694 12.41 59.75 49.24
C GLY A 694 11.01 59.99 49.76
N SER A 695 10.54 59.14 50.69
CA SER A 695 9.85 59.55 51.93
C SER A 695 9.35 58.35 52.72
N SER A 696 9.27 58.55 54.04
CA SER A 696 9.05 57.64 55.16
C SER A 696 7.76 56.80 55.18
N ALA A 697 7.82 55.83 56.09
CA ALA A 697 6.75 55.13 56.80
C ALA A 697 5.40 55.87 56.96
N ASP A 698 4.32 55.06 56.88
CA ASP A 698 3.03 55.09 57.61
C ASP A 698 1.75 54.94 56.75
N ALA A 699 0.77 54.20 57.33
CA ALA A 699 -0.62 53.90 56.93
C ALA A 699 -0.79 52.80 55.83
N VAL A 700 -1.37 51.60 56.04
CA VAL A 700 -2.47 51.05 56.86
C VAL A 700 -3.86 51.63 56.55
N LYS A 701 -4.79 50.72 56.14
CA LYS A 701 -6.26 50.80 55.88
C LYS A 701 -6.62 51.29 54.47
N ALA A 702 -7.57 50.72 53.72
CA ALA A 702 -8.71 49.82 53.96
C ALA A 702 -9.02 49.12 52.60
N ARG A 703 -9.42 47.84 52.53
CA ARG A 703 -10.84 47.34 52.54
C ARG A 703 -11.75 48.22 51.68
N GLU A 704 -12.61 47.77 50.78
CA GLU A 704 -13.40 46.57 50.46
C GLU A 704 -14.19 47.07 49.21
N ALA A 705 -14.74 46.34 48.25
CA ALA A 705 -15.52 45.12 48.28
C ALA A 705 -15.83 44.70 46.83
N ASN A 706 -16.10 43.41 46.66
CA ASN A 706 -17.09 42.79 45.76
C ASN A 706 -16.92 42.97 44.24
N GLY A 707 -16.98 41.93 43.42
CA GLY A 707 -17.45 40.55 43.57
C GLY A 707 -17.71 40.06 42.13
N GLY A 708 -17.35 38.85 41.74
CA GLY A 708 -18.28 37.74 41.87
C GLY A 708 -17.79 36.51 41.08
N MET A 709 -17.73 35.41 41.83
CA MET A 709 -17.64 33.98 41.48
C MET A 709 -18.91 33.48 40.73
N PRO A 710 -19.20 32.16 40.50
CA PRO A 710 -18.58 30.89 40.97
C PRO A 710 -18.40 29.84 39.81
N ALA A 711 -18.10 28.53 39.93
CA ALA A 711 -18.11 27.54 41.02
C ALA A 711 -17.24 26.30 40.68
N SER A 712 -16.67 25.67 41.71
CA SER A 712 -16.19 24.25 41.82
C SER A 712 -17.37 23.29 42.16
N PRO A 713 -17.27 21.96 42.50
CA PRO A 713 -16.11 21.18 42.99
C PRO A 713 -16.02 19.62 42.75
N GLN A 714 -14.84 19.06 43.06
CA GLN A 714 -14.49 17.80 43.79
C GLN A 714 -15.16 16.43 43.48
N ARG A 715 -14.35 15.36 43.41
CA ARG A 715 -14.09 14.42 44.54
C ARG A 715 -13.23 13.20 44.14
N THR A 716 -12.22 12.94 44.97
CA THR A 716 -11.55 11.64 45.17
C THR A 716 -12.39 10.71 46.04
N VAL A 717 -12.53 9.42 45.69
CA VAL A 717 -12.61 8.29 46.65
C VAL A 717 -12.03 7.03 46.02
N SER A 718 -11.04 6.45 46.69
CA SER A 718 -10.51 5.11 46.49
C SER A 718 -11.09 4.14 47.53
N ARG A 719 -11.54 2.95 47.10
CA ARG A 719 -11.32 1.64 47.76
C ARG A 719 -11.99 0.53 46.93
N GLY A 720 -11.19 -0.46 46.55
CA GLY A 720 -11.62 -1.63 45.79
C GLY A 720 -12.13 -2.77 46.66
N ILE A 721 -12.62 -3.82 45.98
CA ILE A 721 -12.69 -5.22 46.41
C ILE A 721 -12.54 -6.06 45.12
N THR A 722 -11.53 -6.92 45.07
CA THR A 722 -11.40 -8.07 44.14
C THR A 722 -12.29 -9.23 44.62
N PRO A 723 -12.74 -10.14 43.74
CA PRO A 723 -12.02 -11.42 43.65
C PRO A 723 -11.95 -12.09 42.24
N ILE A 724 -10.77 -12.66 41.96
CA ILE A 724 -10.49 -14.00 41.41
C ILE A 724 -10.87 -14.30 39.93
N GLY A 725 -9.83 -14.62 39.13
CA GLY A 725 -9.86 -14.83 37.66
C GLY A 725 -10.35 -16.21 37.15
N PRO A 726 -10.02 -16.64 35.91
CA PRO A 726 -8.63 -16.71 35.41
C PRO A 726 -8.37 -16.25 33.95
N ARG A 727 -7.17 -15.66 33.76
CA ARG A 727 -6.26 -15.75 32.58
C ARG A 727 -6.73 -15.24 31.20
N LEU A 728 -6.29 -14.03 30.86
CA LEU A 728 -5.61 -13.74 29.60
C LEU A 728 -4.26 -13.08 29.93
N GLY A 729 -3.22 -13.90 29.96
CA GLY A 729 -1.85 -13.43 30.15
C GLY A 729 -1.23 -13.05 28.80
N GLN A 730 -0.38 -12.01 28.86
CA GLN A 730 0.58 -11.54 27.85
C GLN A 730 0.16 -10.37 26.94
N PHE A 731 0.06 -9.18 27.53
CA PHE A 731 0.50 -7.92 26.89
C PHE A 731 1.20 -7.01 27.92
N ALA A 732 2.12 -7.56 28.71
CA ALA A 732 3.03 -6.77 29.53
C ALA A 732 4.30 -6.41 28.72
N ALA A 733 4.15 -5.56 27.70
CA ALA A 733 5.27 -4.93 26.99
C ALA A 733 4.89 -3.62 26.29
N ARG A 734 3.88 -2.87 26.74
CA ARG A 734 3.55 -1.54 26.17
C ARG A 734 4.28 -0.43 26.93
N SER A 735 5.48 -0.09 26.46
CA SER A 735 6.16 1.20 26.71
C SER A 735 7.49 1.34 25.92
N LYS A 736 8.02 0.27 25.30
CA LYS A 736 9.32 0.33 24.61
C LYS A 736 9.27 0.43 23.08
N VAL A 737 8.11 0.30 22.44
CA VAL A 737 8.02 0.29 20.95
C VAL A 737 7.80 1.69 20.36
N ALA A 738 7.24 2.64 21.12
CA ALA A 738 6.90 3.97 20.60
C ALA A 738 8.10 4.94 20.41
N ASN A 739 9.28 4.65 20.97
CA ASN A 739 10.42 5.59 20.95
C ASN A 739 11.47 5.30 19.87
N ASN A 740 11.27 4.33 18.99
CA ASN A 740 12.30 3.92 18.03
C ASN A 740 11.83 3.66 16.59
N SER A 741 10.54 3.80 16.28
CA SER A 741 10.05 3.77 14.89
C SER A 741 10.22 5.15 14.27
N LYS A 742 10.85 5.24 13.10
CA LYS A 742 11.04 6.51 12.37
C LYS A 742 9.71 7.13 11.88
N ASN A 743 8.61 6.36 11.93
CA ASN A 743 7.33 6.71 11.32
C ASN A 743 6.23 6.99 12.36
N THR A 744 6.19 8.24 12.81
CA THR A 744 5.19 8.75 13.77
C THR A 744 3.75 8.58 13.30
N HIS A 745 3.46 8.80 12.00
CA HIS A 745 2.09 8.72 11.47
C HIS A 745 1.51 7.29 11.47
N VAL A 746 2.33 6.27 11.19
CA VAL A 746 1.89 4.86 11.19
C VAL A 746 1.57 4.43 12.62
N VAL A 747 2.43 4.76 13.58
CA VAL A 747 2.21 4.46 15.00
C VAL A 747 0.98 5.18 15.53
N GLU A 748 0.77 6.43 15.15
CA GLU A 748 -0.42 7.19 15.54
C GLU A 748 -1.71 6.55 15.02
N LEU A 749 -1.76 6.15 13.75
CA LEU A 749 -2.92 5.44 13.19
C LEU A 749 -3.16 4.08 13.87
N MET A 750 -2.10 3.30 14.15
CA MET A 750 -2.24 2.03 14.86
C MET A 750 -2.75 2.22 16.29
N ASN A 751 -2.30 3.27 16.98
CA ASN A 751 -2.81 3.59 18.31
C ASN A 751 -4.28 4.01 18.28
N ARG A 752 -4.70 4.79 17.27
CA ARG A 752 -6.13 5.15 17.12
C ARG A 752 -7.01 3.93 16.89
N ILE A 753 -6.58 2.99 16.03
CA ILE A 753 -7.30 1.72 15.81
C ILE A 753 -7.45 0.95 17.12
N LEU A 754 -6.36 0.83 17.89
CA LEU A 754 -6.36 0.15 19.19
C LEU A 754 -7.23 0.86 20.24
N GLU A 755 -7.22 2.19 20.28
CA GLU A 755 -8.05 2.98 21.18
C GLU A 755 -9.53 2.85 20.85
N THR A 756 -9.90 2.73 19.57
CA THR A 756 -11.28 2.47 19.16
C THR A 756 -11.74 1.09 19.62
N GLU A 757 -10.92 0.03 19.47
CA GLU A 757 -11.25 -1.31 20.01
C GLU A 757 -11.37 -1.33 21.55
N GLU A 758 -10.59 -0.52 22.27
CA GLU A 758 -10.64 -0.47 23.75
C GLU A 758 -11.85 0.33 24.30
N ASN A 759 -12.47 1.19 23.48
CA ASN A 759 -13.59 2.06 23.87
C ASN A 759 -15.00 1.49 23.58
N ASP A 760 -15.09 0.24 23.10
CA ASP A 760 -16.33 -0.50 22.76
C ASP A 760 -17.41 -0.56 23.86
N ALA A 761 -17.11 -0.13 25.08
CA ALA A 761 -18.03 -0.18 26.21
C ALA A 761 -19.12 0.91 26.22
N MET A 762 -19.05 1.95 25.37
CA MET A 762 -19.99 3.08 25.38
C MET A 762 -20.62 3.51 24.03
N GLU A 763 -20.11 3.08 22.89
CA GLU A 763 -20.59 3.48 21.54
C GLU A 763 -21.42 2.36 20.86
N GLU A 764 -22.28 2.70 19.89
CA GLU A 764 -22.98 1.70 19.07
C GLU A 764 -21.97 0.97 18.17
N GLN A 765 -22.00 -0.37 18.12
CA GLN A 765 -21.06 -1.21 17.36
C GLN A 765 -20.93 -0.78 15.88
N SER A 766 -22.03 -0.29 15.28
CA SER A 766 -22.02 0.19 13.89
C SER A 766 -21.18 1.46 13.69
N GLU A 767 -21.06 2.31 14.71
CA GLU A 767 -20.27 3.55 14.66
C GLU A 767 -18.78 3.24 14.83
N VAL A 768 -18.44 2.35 15.76
CA VAL A 768 -17.08 1.80 15.95
C VAL A 768 -16.57 1.18 14.64
N ASP A 769 -17.36 0.30 14.02
CA ASP A 769 -16.96 -0.36 12.78
C ASP A 769 -16.75 0.65 11.62
N LEU A 770 -17.58 1.70 11.54
CA LEU A 770 -17.41 2.78 10.55
C LEU A 770 -16.12 3.58 10.78
N GLN A 771 -15.77 3.86 12.04
CA GLN A 771 -14.51 4.51 12.39
C GLN A 771 -13.30 3.62 12.03
N LEU A 772 -13.34 2.33 12.38
CA LEU A 772 -12.30 1.35 12.03
C LEU A 772 -12.11 1.26 10.52
N ILE A 773 -13.20 1.16 9.74
CA ILE A 773 -13.15 1.21 8.27
C ILE A 773 -12.44 2.50 7.79
N GLY A 774 -12.76 3.65 8.38
CA GLY A 774 -12.12 4.92 8.08
C GLY A 774 -10.62 4.91 8.31
N TYR A 775 -10.16 4.39 9.46
CA TYR A 775 -8.74 4.31 9.80
C TYR A 775 -7.98 3.31 8.91
N ILE A 776 -8.57 2.16 8.61
CA ILE A 776 -7.95 1.14 7.74
C ILE A 776 -7.82 1.65 6.30
N LYS A 777 -8.80 2.43 5.80
CA LYS A 777 -8.68 3.10 4.50
C LYS A 777 -7.55 4.12 4.48
N GLN A 778 -7.46 4.96 5.51
CA GLN A 778 -6.35 5.92 5.65
C GLN A 778 -4.99 5.21 5.70
N PHE A 779 -4.91 4.12 6.46
CA PHE A 779 -3.71 3.28 6.51
C PHE A 779 -3.38 2.69 5.13
N THR A 780 -4.37 2.18 4.41
CA THR A 780 -4.17 1.58 3.08
C THR A 780 -3.66 2.61 2.07
N GLU A 781 -4.23 3.81 2.03
CA GLU A 781 -3.77 4.88 1.14
C GLU A 781 -2.35 5.34 1.51
N LEU A 782 -2.05 5.49 2.80
CA LEU A 782 -0.70 5.83 3.26
C LEU A 782 0.36 4.81 2.80
N MET A 783 0.02 3.51 2.80
CA MET A 783 0.89 2.44 2.34
C MET A 783 1.07 2.40 0.81
N LYS A 784 0.09 2.90 0.04
CA LYS A 784 0.20 3.03 -1.42
C LYS A 784 1.07 4.23 -1.80
N GLU A 785 0.92 5.35 -1.09
CA GLU A 785 1.69 6.57 -1.37
C GLU A 785 3.17 6.43 -0.97
N ASN A 786 3.47 5.62 0.05
CA ASN A 786 4.82 5.55 0.63
C ASN A 786 5.28 4.10 0.85
N GLU A 787 5.86 3.49 -0.18
CA GLU A 787 6.40 2.11 -0.12
C GLU A 787 7.45 1.91 0.98
N SER A 788 8.27 2.92 1.29
CA SER A 788 9.29 2.83 2.35
C SER A 788 8.71 2.66 3.76
N LEU A 789 7.43 2.97 3.97
CA LEU A 789 6.77 2.77 5.27
C LEU A 789 6.52 1.29 5.55
N LYS A 790 6.44 0.45 4.51
CA LYS A 790 6.18 -0.99 4.65
C LYS A 790 7.27 -1.71 5.42
N ASP A 791 8.50 -1.18 5.40
CA ASP A 791 9.67 -1.74 6.09
C ASP A 791 9.53 -1.73 7.62
N ASP A 792 8.80 -0.75 8.17
CA ASP A 792 8.66 -0.52 9.62
C ASP A 792 7.38 -1.15 10.22
N LEU A 793 6.51 -1.74 9.37
CA LEU A 793 5.25 -2.35 9.82
C LEU A 793 5.43 -3.50 10.82
N PRO A 794 6.45 -4.37 10.69
CA PRO A 794 6.71 -5.40 11.69
C PRO A 794 7.03 -4.82 13.07
N GLU A 795 7.84 -3.76 13.12
CA GLU A 795 8.27 -3.09 14.34
C GLU A 795 7.08 -2.41 15.05
N CYS A 796 6.13 -1.89 14.27
CA CYS A 796 4.91 -1.26 14.79
C CYS A 796 3.77 -2.25 15.07
N GLN A 797 3.99 -3.56 14.88
CA GLN A 797 2.98 -4.62 15.03
C GLN A 797 1.71 -4.47 14.17
N ALA A 798 1.75 -3.61 13.14
CA ALA A 798 0.60 -3.31 12.29
C ALA A 798 0.07 -4.57 11.58
N LEU A 799 0.97 -5.45 11.13
CA LEU A 799 0.59 -6.71 10.47
C LEU A 799 -0.22 -7.62 11.40
N LYS A 800 0.10 -7.63 12.69
CA LYS A 800 -0.59 -8.44 13.69
C LYS A 800 -1.97 -7.87 14.01
N LEU A 801 -2.08 -6.54 14.12
CA LEU A 801 -3.35 -5.85 14.34
C LEU A 801 -4.34 -6.12 13.19
N LEU A 802 -3.89 -6.05 11.93
CA LEU A 802 -4.75 -6.36 10.78
C LEU A 802 -5.29 -7.80 10.81
N ILE A 803 -4.50 -8.78 11.26
CA ILE A 803 -4.96 -10.16 11.43
C ILE A 803 -5.99 -10.25 12.57
N GLN A 804 -5.76 -9.54 13.68
CA GLN A 804 -6.68 -9.53 14.82
C GLN A 804 -8.03 -8.94 14.44
N LEU A 805 -8.07 -7.82 13.72
CA LEU A 805 -9.30 -7.21 13.22
C LEU A 805 -10.09 -8.17 12.31
N LEU A 806 -9.40 -8.90 11.44
CA LEU A 806 -10.00 -9.92 10.56
C LEU A 806 -10.62 -11.10 11.36
N HIS A 807 -10.16 -11.33 12.59
CA HIS A 807 -10.60 -12.43 13.45
C HIS A 807 -11.65 -12.02 14.49
N GLN A 808 -11.73 -10.74 14.86
CA GLN A 808 -12.59 -10.26 15.96
C GLN A 808 -13.94 -9.73 15.46
N HIS A 809 -14.00 -9.15 14.26
CA HIS A 809 -15.21 -8.51 13.73
C HIS A 809 -16.02 -9.40 12.79
N ASP A 810 -16.34 -10.60 13.28
CA ASP A 810 -16.87 -11.74 12.50
C ASP A 810 -18.20 -11.52 11.74
N ALA A 811 -18.87 -10.38 11.97
CA ALA A 811 -20.16 -10.04 11.38
C ALA A 811 -20.09 -8.87 10.37
N ASN A 812 -18.95 -8.20 10.21
CA ASN A 812 -18.85 -6.99 9.38
C ASN A 812 -18.07 -7.23 8.08
N LEU A 813 -18.82 -7.60 7.03
CA LEU A 813 -18.29 -7.81 5.69
C LEU A 813 -17.47 -6.61 5.16
N ALA A 814 -17.92 -5.37 5.42
CA ALA A 814 -17.26 -4.19 4.88
C ALA A 814 -15.89 -3.96 5.53
N LEU A 815 -15.81 -4.10 6.86
CA LEU A 815 -14.56 -3.98 7.61
C LEU A 815 -13.54 -5.04 7.15
N GLU A 816 -13.98 -6.28 7.00
CA GLU A 816 -13.09 -7.37 6.58
C GLU A 816 -12.60 -7.25 5.14
N ILE A 817 -13.45 -6.75 4.23
CA ILE A 817 -13.00 -6.40 2.86
C ILE A 817 -11.88 -5.36 2.92
N GLU A 818 -12.02 -4.33 3.76
CA GLU A 818 -10.99 -3.29 3.90
C GLU A 818 -9.71 -3.83 4.57
N CYS A 819 -9.83 -4.72 5.57
CA CYS A 819 -8.68 -5.45 6.13
C CYS A 819 -7.95 -6.26 5.04
N CYS A 820 -8.66 -7.00 4.20
CA CYS A 820 -8.06 -7.76 3.10
C CYS A 820 -7.36 -6.84 2.08
N LYS A 821 -7.93 -5.68 1.75
CA LYS A 821 -7.28 -4.69 0.88
C LYS A 821 -6.01 -4.10 1.51
N ALA A 822 -6.06 -3.78 2.80
CA ALA A 822 -4.90 -3.29 3.55
C ALA A 822 -3.79 -4.35 3.56
N ILE A 823 -4.13 -5.59 3.92
CA ILE A 823 -3.22 -6.74 3.92
C ILE A 823 -2.60 -6.92 2.52
N SER A 824 -3.42 -6.95 1.48
CA SER A 824 -2.96 -7.07 0.09
C SER A 824 -1.93 -6.00 -0.27
N THR A 825 -2.19 -4.75 0.13
CA THR A 825 -1.32 -3.60 -0.13
C THR A 825 0.02 -3.72 0.59
N VAL A 826 0.03 -4.07 1.88
CA VAL A 826 1.26 -4.16 2.68
C VAL A 826 2.15 -5.34 2.30
N VAL A 827 1.58 -6.38 1.70
CA VAL A 827 2.34 -7.53 1.20
C VAL A 827 2.71 -7.38 -0.28
N PHE A 828 2.05 -6.51 -1.05
CA PHE A 828 2.36 -6.31 -2.46
C PHE A 828 3.81 -5.82 -2.63
N ASN A 829 4.58 -6.52 -3.48
CA ASN A 829 6.01 -6.29 -3.73
C ASN A 829 6.92 -6.21 -2.48
N HIS A 830 6.53 -6.84 -1.37
CA HIS A 830 7.27 -6.72 -0.11
C HIS A 830 7.47 -8.07 0.60
N ASP A 831 8.59 -8.74 0.28
CA ASP A 831 8.89 -10.11 0.72
C ASP A 831 8.95 -10.29 2.25
N ARG A 832 9.53 -9.31 2.96
CA ARG A 832 9.63 -9.34 4.43
C ARG A 832 8.25 -9.43 5.08
N ASN A 833 7.32 -8.59 4.62
CA ASN A 833 5.94 -8.56 5.12
C ASN A 833 5.17 -9.83 4.75
N ARG A 834 5.35 -10.36 3.52
CA ARG A 834 4.75 -11.64 3.09
C ARG A 834 5.13 -12.79 4.01
N ILE A 835 6.39 -12.86 4.44
CA ILE A 835 6.87 -13.94 5.31
C ILE A 835 6.35 -13.75 6.73
N ILE A 836 6.43 -12.53 7.26
CA ILE A 836 6.04 -12.23 8.65
C ILE A 836 4.54 -12.44 8.85
N ILE A 837 3.70 -11.92 7.96
CA ILE A 837 2.25 -12.04 8.11
C ILE A 837 1.77 -13.49 8.00
N VAL A 838 2.44 -14.31 7.19
CA VAL A 838 2.19 -15.76 7.11
C VAL A 838 2.65 -16.48 8.37
N ALA A 839 3.79 -16.08 8.95
CA ALA A 839 4.26 -16.62 10.22
C ALA A 839 3.32 -16.28 11.39
N GLU A 840 2.62 -15.14 11.32
CA GLU A 840 1.57 -14.75 12.27
C GLU A 840 0.22 -15.47 12.03
N GLY A 841 0.11 -16.34 11.02
CA GLY A 841 -1.05 -17.21 10.80
C GLY A 841 -2.17 -16.64 9.93
N VAL A 842 -1.89 -15.63 9.09
CA VAL A 842 -2.92 -15.00 8.25
C VAL A 842 -3.61 -15.97 7.29
N ILE A 843 -2.93 -17.03 6.82
CA ILE A 843 -3.49 -17.96 5.82
C ILE A 843 -4.69 -18.69 6.41
N GLU A 844 -4.55 -19.26 7.60
CA GLU A 844 -5.61 -20.00 8.27
C GLU A 844 -6.82 -19.10 8.55
N VAL A 845 -6.57 -17.85 8.98
CA VAL A 845 -7.65 -16.86 9.19
C VAL A 845 -8.34 -16.53 7.86
N LEU A 846 -7.60 -16.19 6.80
CA LEU A 846 -8.20 -15.87 5.49
C LEU A 846 -9.05 -17.01 4.95
N LEU A 847 -8.57 -18.26 5.03
CA LEU A 847 -9.32 -19.41 4.52
C LEU A 847 -10.57 -19.70 5.36
N GLN A 848 -10.52 -19.49 6.68
CA GLN A 848 -11.70 -19.59 7.55
C GLN A 848 -12.74 -18.52 7.18
N VAL A 849 -12.29 -17.30 6.96
CA VAL A 849 -13.17 -16.17 6.64
C VAL A 849 -13.76 -16.31 5.21
N MET A 850 -12.98 -16.80 4.24
CA MET A 850 -13.51 -17.13 2.90
C MET A 850 -14.66 -18.13 2.95
N LYS A 851 -14.61 -19.10 3.89
CA LYS A 851 -15.70 -20.05 4.10
C LYS A 851 -16.92 -19.41 4.77
N ARG A 852 -16.70 -18.48 5.69
CA ARG A 852 -17.80 -17.70 6.29
C ARG A 852 -18.53 -16.86 5.24
N PHE A 853 -17.79 -16.11 4.43
CA PHE A 853 -18.32 -15.25 3.38
C PHE A 853 -18.29 -15.93 2.00
N GLN A 854 -18.59 -17.23 1.96
CA GLN A 854 -18.52 -18.03 0.73
C GLN A 854 -19.52 -17.57 -0.35
N TYR A 855 -20.58 -16.86 0.03
CA TYR A 855 -21.59 -16.33 -0.89
C TYR A 855 -21.42 -14.83 -1.22
N GLU A 856 -20.32 -14.21 -0.79
CA GLU A 856 -20.02 -12.80 -1.06
C GLU A 856 -18.90 -12.64 -2.10
N PRO A 857 -19.22 -12.36 -3.38
CA PRO A 857 -18.22 -12.41 -4.47
C PRO A 857 -17.10 -11.37 -4.30
N LYS A 858 -17.44 -10.15 -3.85
CA LYS A 858 -16.46 -9.08 -3.60
C LYS A 858 -15.44 -9.46 -2.53
N PHE A 859 -15.87 -10.21 -1.51
CA PHE A 859 -14.98 -10.71 -0.47
C PHE A 859 -14.06 -11.81 -0.99
N GLN A 860 -14.60 -12.75 -1.77
CA GLN A 860 -13.80 -13.78 -2.43
C GLN A 860 -12.71 -13.14 -3.31
N GLU A 861 -13.06 -12.16 -4.14
CA GLU A 861 -12.09 -11.43 -4.97
C GLU A 861 -10.97 -10.79 -4.14
N ALA A 862 -11.31 -10.03 -3.09
CA ALA A 862 -10.33 -9.36 -2.25
C ALA A 862 -9.36 -10.38 -1.62
N THR A 863 -9.87 -11.52 -1.16
CA THR A 863 -9.07 -12.53 -0.48
C THR A 863 -8.23 -13.36 -1.45
N LEU A 864 -8.73 -13.66 -2.65
CA LEU A 864 -7.97 -14.31 -3.72
C LEU A 864 -6.76 -13.46 -4.15
N VAL A 865 -6.91 -12.13 -4.17
CA VAL A 865 -5.77 -11.22 -4.41
C VAL A 865 -4.74 -11.32 -3.28
N VAL A 866 -5.19 -11.36 -2.02
CA VAL A 866 -4.28 -11.53 -0.87
C VAL A 866 -3.52 -12.85 -0.99
N LEU A 867 -4.19 -13.98 -1.21
CA LEU A 867 -3.55 -15.29 -1.37
C LEU A 867 -2.54 -15.30 -2.52
N THR A 868 -2.89 -14.67 -3.64
CA THR A 868 -1.99 -14.53 -4.79
C THR A 868 -0.74 -13.74 -4.44
N ASN A 869 -0.91 -12.60 -3.77
CA ASN A 869 0.22 -11.80 -3.31
C ASN A 869 1.04 -12.54 -2.25
N LEU A 870 0.45 -13.29 -1.33
CA LEU A 870 1.23 -14.07 -0.36
C LEU A 870 2.05 -15.19 -1.03
N ALA A 871 1.52 -15.81 -2.09
CA ALA A 871 2.16 -16.90 -2.82
C ALA A 871 3.26 -16.44 -3.78
N HIS A 872 3.14 -15.24 -4.35
CA HIS A 872 3.99 -14.77 -5.44
C HIS A 872 5.46 -14.66 -5.01
N ASN A 873 6.35 -15.30 -5.79
CA ASN A 873 7.80 -15.44 -5.55
C ASN A 873 8.21 -16.04 -4.18
N CYS A 874 7.30 -16.73 -3.48
CA CYS A 874 7.59 -17.29 -2.17
C CYS A 874 7.18 -18.77 -2.06
N GLU A 875 8.14 -19.68 -2.26
CA GLU A 875 7.91 -21.13 -2.23
C GLU A 875 7.38 -21.63 -0.88
N THR A 876 7.88 -21.07 0.23
CA THR A 876 7.42 -21.40 1.58
C THR A 876 5.94 -21.07 1.77
N ASN A 877 5.51 -19.89 1.29
CA ASN A 877 4.12 -19.47 1.39
C ASN A 877 3.21 -20.28 0.47
N ARG A 878 3.65 -20.60 -0.77
CA ARG A 878 2.93 -21.51 -1.66
C ARG A 878 2.63 -22.85 -0.97
N LYS A 879 3.66 -23.46 -0.37
CA LYS A 879 3.50 -24.71 0.40
C LYS A 879 2.55 -24.55 1.56
N ARG A 880 2.64 -23.44 2.31
CA ARG A 880 1.74 -23.19 3.45
C ARG A 880 0.29 -23.07 3.03
N ILE A 881 0.01 -22.29 1.97
CA ILE A 881 -1.33 -22.14 1.38
C ILE A 881 -1.87 -23.50 0.94
N MET A 882 -1.04 -24.32 0.27
CA MET A 882 -1.43 -25.67 -0.12
C MET A 882 -1.76 -26.54 1.09
N THR A 883 -0.88 -26.60 2.10
CA THR A 883 -1.11 -27.44 3.30
C THR A 883 -2.31 -27.01 4.12
N ALA A 884 -2.68 -25.74 4.07
CA ALA A 884 -3.85 -25.19 4.76
C ALA A 884 -5.17 -25.43 3.98
N GLY A 885 -5.11 -26.07 2.80
CA GLY A 885 -6.29 -26.32 1.96
C GLY A 885 -6.67 -25.17 1.04
N GLY A 886 -5.78 -24.21 0.79
CA GLY A 886 -6.08 -23.02 -0.01
C GLY A 886 -6.45 -23.33 -1.47
N VAL A 887 -5.92 -24.41 -2.06
CA VAL A 887 -6.33 -24.84 -3.41
C VAL A 887 -7.80 -25.24 -3.43
N ASP A 888 -8.26 -26.00 -2.44
CA ASP A 888 -9.66 -26.42 -2.34
C ASP A 888 -10.58 -25.21 -2.21
N THR A 889 -10.24 -24.27 -1.33
CA THR A 889 -11.02 -23.03 -1.13
C THR A 889 -11.09 -22.18 -2.41
N ILE A 890 -10.01 -22.08 -3.20
CA ILE A 890 -10.03 -21.36 -4.49
C ILE A 890 -10.99 -22.04 -5.47
N LEU A 891 -10.95 -23.38 -5.55
CA LEU A 891 -11.82 -24.14 -6.44
C LEU A 891 -13.29 -24.07 -6.01
N GLU A 892 -13.56 -24.12 -4.70
CA GLU A 892 -14.89 -23.89 -4.13
C GLU A 892 -15.43 -22.50 -4.50
N ALA A 893 -14.60 -21.45 -4.45
CA ALA A 893 -15.00 -20.11 -4.88
C ALA A 893 -15.31 -20.06 -6.39
N MET A 894 -14.51 -20.74 -7.24
CA MET A 894 -14.79 -20.83 -8.68
C MET A 894 -16.11 -21.56 -8.96
N GLN A 895 -16.41 -22.63 -8.21
CA GLN A 895 -17.66 -23.39 -8.36
C GLN A 895 -18.88 -22.64 -7.82
N THR A 896 -18.71 -21.84 -6.77
CA THR A 896 -19.79 -21.03 -6.20
C THR A 896 -20.16 -19.86 -7.11
N PHE A 897 -19.19 -19.30 -7.82
CA PHE A 897 -19.39 -18.13 -8.70
C PHE A 897 -18.99 -18.39 -10.16
N PRO A 898 -19.58 -19.37 -10.85
CA PRO A 898 -19.19 -19.77 -12.21
C PRO A 898 -19.39 -18.65 -13.24
N HIS A 899 -20.30 -17.71 -12.95
CA HIS A 899 -20.66 -16.59 -13.82
C HIS A 899 -20.24 -15.22 -13.25
N HIS A 900 -19.35 -15.17 -12.26
CA HIS A 900 -18.77 -13.91 -11.79
C HIS A 900 -17.35 -13.72 -12.32
N VAL A 901 -17.17 -12.83 -13.29
CA VAL A 901 -15.89 -12.62 -13.98
C VAL A 901 -14.74 -12.28 -13.02
N GLY A 902 -15.00 -11.41 -12.03
CA GLY A 902 -13.99 -11.02 -11.03
C GLY A 902 -13.43 -12.21 -10.25
N VAL A 903 -14.30 -13.07 -9.69
CA VAL A 903 -13.90 -14.28 -8.96
C VAL A 903 -13.14 -15.23 -9.88
N GLN A 904 -13.63 -15.51 -11.09
CA GLN A 904 -12.95 -16.41 -12.03
C GLN A 904 -11.55 -15.89 -12.40
N LYS A 905 -11.43 -14.60 -12.74
CA LYS A 905 -10.16 -13.93 -13.04
C LYS A 905 -9.18 -14.05 -11.89
N ARG A 906 -9.58 -13.68 -10.66
CA ARG A 906 -8.70 -13.73 -9.48
C ARG A 906 -8.34 -15.16 -9.10
N SER A 907 -9.23 -16.13 -9.27
CA SER A 907 -8.96 -17.54 -9.04
C SER A 907 -7.98 -18.11 -10.07
N CYS A 908 -8.14 -17.81 -11.37
CA CYS A 908 -7.16 -18.17 -12.39
C CYS A 908 -5.78 -17.57 -12.08
N TRP A 909 -5.72 -16.31 -11.61
CA TRP A 909 -4.46 -15.68 -11.20
C TRP A 909 -3.83 -16.35 -9.96
N ALA A 910 -4.65 -16.74 -8.98
CA ALA A 910 -4.20 -17.47 -7.80
C ALA A 910 -3.65 -18.86 -8.15
N LEU A 911 -4.37 -19.62 -8.99
CA LEU A 911 -3.95 -20.94 -9.48
C LEU A 911 -2.70 -20.86 -10.35
N LEU A 912 -2.62 -19.87 -11.26
CA LEU A 912 -1.41 -19.56 -12.02
C LEU A 912 -0.22 -19.40 -11.09
N THR A 913 -0.42 -18.58 -10.06
CA THR A 913 0.63 -18.27 -9.10
C THR A 913 1.04 -19.54 -8.39
N LEU A 914 0.13 -20.29 -7.78
CA LEU A 914 0.45 -21.54 -7.08
C LEU A 914 1.12 -22.60 -7.97
N ALA A 915 0.70 -22.70 -9.23
CA ALA A 915 1.30 -23.58 -10.24
C ALA A 915 2.70 -23.11 -10.71
N GLY A 916 3.18 -21.96 -10.28
CA GLY A 916 4.57 -21.52 -10.50
C GLY A 916 5.62 -22.35 -9.75
N SER A 917 5.21 -23.33 -8.94
CA SER A 917 6.10 -24.30 -8.30
C SER A 917 5.87 -25.70 -8.88
N ASP A 918 6.94 -26.32 -9.38
CA ASP A 918 6.94 -27.70 -9.90
C ASP A 918 6.31 -28.70 -8.90
N LEU A 919 6.45 -28.46 -7.59
CA LEU A 919 5.94 -29.33 -6.54
C LEU A 919 4.42 -29.22 -6.36
N LEU A 920 3.82 -28.09 -6.77
CA LEU A 920 2.41 -27.80 -6.55
C LEU A 920 1.55 -28.08 -7.79
N CYS A 921 2.14 -28.18 -8.99
CA CYS A 921 1.41 -28.45 -10.23
C CYS A 921 0.56 -29.74 -10.12
N ASP A 922 1.16 -30.83 -9.64
CA ASP A 922 0.47 -32.11 -9.46
C ASP A 922 -0.68 -31.99 -8.46
N HIS A 923 -0.50 -31.19 -7.39
CA HIS A 923 -1.54 -31.00 -6.39
C HIS A 923 -2.72 -30.20 -6.93
N VAL A 924 -2.44 -29.09 -7.62
CA VAL A 924 -3.48 -28.26 -8.27
C VAL A 924 -4.26 -29.10 -9.29
N ALA A 925 -3.56 -29.88 -10.11
CA ALA A 925 -4.20 -30.76 -11.09
C ALA A 925 -5.03 -31.87 -10.41
N ALA A 926 -4.50 -32.54 -9.38
CA ALA A 926 -5.19 -33.62 -8.68
C ALA A 926 -6.48 -33.17 -7.97
N ARG A 927 -6.58 -31.89 -7.60
CA ARG A 927 -7.79 -31.30 -7.02
C ARG A 927 -8.82 -30.83 -8.06
N GLY A 928 -8.53 -30.99 -9.36
CA GLY A 928 -9.42 -30.58 -10.45
C GLY A 928 -9.16 -29.17 -10.99
N GLY A 929 -7.99 -28.57 -10.68
CA GLY A 929 -7.65 -27.21 -11.11
C GLY A 929 -7.64 -27.01 -12.63
N VAL A 930 -7.24 -28.04 -13.40
CA VAL A 930 -7.26 -27.98 -14.88
C VAL A 930 -8.69 -27.77 -15.38
N GLY A 931 -9.64 -28.60 -14.95
CA GLY A 931 -11.05 -28.48 -15.33
C GLY A 931 -11.68 -27.16 -14.89
N ALA A 932 -11.35 -26.68 -13.68
CA ALA A 932 -11.85 -25.39 -13.19
C ALA A 932 -11.36 -24.21 -14.04
N ILE A 933 -10.08 -24.21 -14.44
CA ILE A 933 -9.53 -23.18 -15.33
C ILE A 933 -10.20 -23.23 -16.71
N LEU A 934 -10.41 -24.43 -17.27
CA LEU A 934 -11.11 -24.57 -18.55
C LEU A 934 -12.55 -24.07 -18.47
N ALA A 935 -13.28 -24.42 -17.40
CA ALA A 935 -14.64 -23.94 -17.18
C ALA A 935 -14.69 -22.41 -17.08
N ALA A 936 -13.73 -21.78 -16.38
CA ALA A 936 -13.63 -20.32 -16.33
C ALA A 936 -13.43 -19.70 -17.73
N MET A 937 -12.49 -20.26 -18.51
CA MET A 937 -12.22 -19.79 -19.87
C MET A 937 -13.40 -20.03 -20.83
N LEU A 938 -14.17 -21.11 -20.65
CA LEU A 938 -15.36 -21.40 -21.45
C LEU A 938 -16.56 -20.52 -21.06
N ASN A 939 -16.69 -20.17 -19.78
CA ASN A 939 -17.75 -19.27 -19.30
C ASN A 939 -17.47 -17.80 -19.68
N PHE A 940 -16.19 -17.43 -19.84
CA PHE A 940 -15.75 -16.08 -20.19
C PHE A 940 -14.83 -16.07 -21.43
N PRO A 941 -15.33 -16.47 -22.62
CA PRO A 941 -14.53 -16.55 -23.83
C PRO A 941 -14.14 -15.17 -24.40
N ALA A 942 -14.78 -14.09 -23.95
CA ALA A 942 -14.56 -12.73 -24.43
C ALA A 942 -13.77 -11.84 -23.43
N ASP A 943 -13.48 -12.32 -22.23
CA ASP A 943 -12.70 -11.57 -21.22
C ASP A 943 -11.22 -11.88 -21.36
N ASP A 944 -10.42 -10.90 -21.73
CA ASP A 944 -8.98 -11.06 -22.01
C ASP A 944 -8.18 -11.45 -20.76
N ASP A 945 -8.51 -10.90 -19.60
CA ASP A 945 -7.85 -11.22 -18.33
C ASP A 945 -8.08 -12.69 -17.93
N VAL A 946 -9.32 -13.20 -17.96
CA VAL A 946 -9.62 -14.62 -17.67
C VAL A 946 -8.86 -15.53 -18.63
N GLN A 947 -8.85 -15.21 -19.93
CA GLN A 947 -8.12 -16.00 -20.92
C GLN A 947 -6.62 -15.95 -20.71
N TYR A 948 -6.07 -14.78 -20.37
CA TYR A 948 -4.65 -14.59 -20.12
C TYR A 948 -4.17 -15.36 -18.89
N TYR A 949 -4.82 -15.17 -17.74
CA TYR A 949 -4.46 -15.90 -16.52
C TYR A 949 -4.75 -17.39 -16.65
N GLY A 950 -5.82 -17.78 -17.34
CA GLY A 950 -6.18 -19.17 -17.61
C GLY A 950 -5.12 -19.87 -18.47
N CYS A 951 -4.77 -19.31 -19.63
CA CYS A 951 -3.72 -19.84 -20.52
C CYS A 951 -2.37 -19.95 -19.80
N TRP A 952 -2.01 -18.94 -18.99
CA TRP A 952 -0.75 -18.96 -18.26
C TRP A 952 -0.78 -20.00 -17.12
N ALA A 953 -1.90 -20.14 -16.41
CA ALA A 953 -2.05 -21.18 -15.39
C ALA A 953 -1.88 -22.58 -16.02
N LEU A 954 -2.55 -22.83 -17.14
CA LEU A 954 -2.42 -24.07 -17.91
C LEU A 954 -0.97 -24.29 -18.35
N LEU A 955 -0.28 -23.25 -18.84
CA LEU A 955 1.12 -23.33 -19.22
C LEU A 955 2.00 -23.78 -18.06
N ASN A 956 1.85 -23.18 -16.88
CA ASN A 956 2.62 -23.55 -15.70
C ASN A 956 2.38 -25.02 -15.30
N LEU A 957 1.12 -25.47 -15.36
CA LEU A 957 0.75 -26.86 -15.06
C LEU A 957 1.39 -27.86 -16.04
N VAL A 958 1.48 -27.54 -17.33
CA VAL A 958 2.02 -28.45 -18.36
C VAL A 958 3.52 -28.29 -18.64
N SER A 959 4.17 -27.27 -18.06
CA SER A 959 5.61 -27.01 -18.25
C SER A 959 6.52 -27.69 -17.23
N GLY A 960 5.97 -28.15 -16.10
CA GLY A 960 6.76 -28.72 -15.00
C GLY A 960 7.53 -30.01 -15.35
N LYS A 961 8.53 -30.35 -14.52
CA LYS A 961 9.40 -31.54 -14.75
C LYS A 961 8.66 -32.89 -14.74
N SER A 962 7.53 -32.98 -14.02
CA SER A 962 6.65 -34.16 -13.98
C SER A 962 5.51 -34.11 -15.01
N ALA A 963 5.50 -33.13 -15.92
CA ALA A 963 4.32 -32.79 -16.71
C ALA A 963 3.96 -33.77 -17.83
N VAL A 964 4.67 -34.88 -18.05
CA VAL A 964 4.29 -35.87 -19.08
C VAL A 964 2.88 -36.40 -18.83
N ARG A 965 2.58 -36.77 -17.58
CA ARG A 965 1.24 -37.23 -17.18
C ARG A 965 0.21 -36.10 -17.24
N LEU A 966 0.58 -34.89 -16.81
CA LEU A 966 -0.32 -33.73 -16.82
C LEU A 966 -0.65 -33.26 -18.24
N ARG A 967 0.28 -33.36 -19.20
CA ARG A 967 0.02 -33.05 -20.61
C ARG A 967 -0.95 -34.04 -21.23
N ALA A 968 -0.79 -35.34 -20.94
CA ALA A 968 -1.74 -36.36 -21.40
C ALA A 968 -3.14 -36.14 -20.81
N PHE A 969 -3.23 -35.81 -19.52
CA PHE A 969 -4.49 -35.45 -18.87
C PHE A 969 -5.10 -34.16 -19.45
N ALA A 970 -4.32 -33.09 -19.58
CA ALA A 970 -4.73 -31.84 -20.22
C ALA A 970 -5.29 -32.06 -21.63
N LYS A 971 -4.67 -32.93 -22.42
CA LYS A 971 -5.16 -33.31 -23.75
C LYS A 971 -6.53 -34.00 -23.69
N GLN A 972 -6.75 -34.89 -22.71
CA GLN A 972 -8.04 -35.58 -22.52
C GLN A 972 -9.15 -34.63 -22.04
N GLU A 973 -8.80 -33.64 -21.21
CA GLU A 973 -9.74 -32.66 -20.66
C GLU A 973 -10.12 -31.53 -21.65
N GLY A 974 -9.58 -31.54 -22.87
CA GLY A 974 -9.92 -30.54 -23.91
C GLY A 974 -9.16 -29.22 -23.83
N VAL A 975 -7.95 -29.22 -23.23
CA VAL A 975 -7.10 -28.01 -23.15
C VAL A 975 -6.70 -27.50 -24.53
N VAL A 976 -6.58 -28.38 -25.53
CA VAL A 976 -6.15 -28.02 -26.89
C VAL A 976 -7.21 -27.12 -27.55
N GLU A 977 -8.47 -27.55 -27.52
CA GLU A 977 -9.59 -26.85 -28.13
C GLU A 977 -9.81 -25.47 -27.48
N VAL A 978 -9.70 -25.39 -26.15
CA VAL A 978 -9.84 -24.12 -25.42
C VAL A 978 -8.68 -23.16 -25.72
N ALA A 979 -7.44 -23.68 -25.82
CA ALA A 979 -6.29 -22.85 -26.18
C ALA A 979 -6.34 -22.38 -27.65
N GLU A 980 -6.82 -23.21 -28.58
CA GLU A 980 -7.08 -22.82 -29.97
C GLU A 980 -8.16 -21.74 -30.05
N ALA A 981 -9.25 -21.89 -29.28
CA ALA A 981 -10.30 -20.87 -29.18
C ALA A 981 -9.75 -19.55 -28.63
N ALA A 982 -8.92 -19.57 -27.58
CA ALA A 982 -8.28 -18.37 -27.05
C ALA A 982 -7.36 -17.70 -28.08
N VAL A 983 -6.61 -18.48 -28.87
CA VAL A 983 -5.78 -17.97 -29.98
C VAL A 983 -6.64 -17.32 -31.06
N ALA A 984 -7.79 -17.92 -31.40
CA ALA A 984 -8.69 -17.40 -32.43
C ALA A 984 -9.44 -16.14 -31.98
N CYS A 985 -9.88 -16.08 -30.72
CA CYS A 985 -10.64 -14.96 -30.16
C CYS A 985 -9.79 -13.71 -29.88
N PHE A 986 -8.48 -13.87 -29.59
CA PHE A 986 -7.61 -12.76 -29.19
C PHE A 986 -6.35 -12.62 -30.07
N PRO A 987 -6.47 -12.41 -31.40
CA PRO A 987 -5.34 -12.39 -32.32
C PRO A 987 -4.29 -11.31 -31.98
N ASP A 988 -4.73 -10.17 -31.43
CA ASP A 988 -3.90 -9.01 -31.15
C ASP A 988 -3.34 -8.96 -29.71
N HIS A 989 -3.73 -9.90 -28.83
CA HIS A 989 -3.25 -9.91 -27.44
C HIS A 989 -1.97 -10.77 -27.31
N PRO A 990 -0.76 -10.17 -27.22
CA PRO A 990 0.51 -10.91 -27.27
C PRO A 990 0.65 -11.92 -26.12
N GLY A 991 0.21 -11.55 -24.92
CA GLY A 991 0.26 -12.44 -23.75
C GLY A 991 -0.52 -13.74 -23.93
N ILE A 992 -1.79 -13.66 -24.35
CA ILE A 992 -2.65 -14.82 -24.63
C ILE A 992 -2.05 -15.63 -25.79
N GLN A 993 -1.67 -14.99 -26.89
CA GLN A 993 -1.06 -15.67 -28.04
C GLN A 993 0.18 -16.47 -27.66
N ASP A 994 1.11 -15.86 -26.93
CA ASP A 994 2.34 -16.52 -26.50
C ASP A 994 2.07 -17.71 -25.58
N LYS A 995 1.21 -17.52 -24.56
CA LYS A 995 0.94 -18.55 -23.55
C LYS A 995 0.13 -19.70 -24.13
N ALA A 996 -0.94 -19.41 -24.87
CA ALA A 996 -1.80 -20.42 -25.49
C ALA A 996 -1.04 -21.26 -26.52
N ARG A 997 -0.21 -20.65 -27.38
CA ARG A 997 0.60 -21.41 -28.35
C ARG A 997 1.64 -22.31 -27.68
N LEU A 998 2.26 -21.87 -26.59
CA LEU A 998 3.16 -22.72 -25.81
C LEU A 998 2.42 -23.89 -25.16
N VAL A 999 1.20 -23.68 -24.66
CA VAL A 999 0.34 -24.77 -24.17
C VAL A 999 0.08 -25.78 -25.29
N LEU A 1000 -0.34 -25.32 -26.47
CA LEU A 1000 -0.57 -26.18 -27.64
C LEU A 1000 0.67 -26.99 -28.01
N GLN A 1001 1.83 -26.34 -28.11
CA GLN A 1001 3.09 -27.00 -28.43
C GLN A 1001 3.44 -28.10 -27.42
N LEU A 1002 3.30 -27.82 -26.13
CA LEU A 1002 3.65 -28.78 -25.08
C LEU A 1002 2.66 -29.95 -24.99
N VAL A 1003 1.36 -29.68 -25.11
CA VAL A 1003 0.31 -30.71 -24.99
C VAL A 1003 0.22 -31.58 -26.25
N GLN A 1004 0.41 -31.02 -27.44
CA GLN A 1004 0.41 -31.77 -28.70
C GLN A 1004 1.67 -32.64 -28.88
N SER A 1005 2.81 -32.25 -28.29
CA SER A 1005 4.08 -33.00 -28.40
C SER A 1005 4.08 -34.39 -27.72
N VAL A 1006 3.03 -34.75 -26.97
CA VAL A 1006 2.91 -36.04 -26.28
C VAL A 1006 2.79 -37.23 -27.25
N ASP A 1007 2.38 -37.00 -28.50
CA ASP A 1007 2.21 -38.07 -29.50
C ASP A 1007 3.55 -38.64 -30.03
N ALA A 1008 4.70 -38.06 -29.66
CA ALA A 1008 6.02 -38.46 -30.18
C ALA A 1008 6.79 -39.49 -29.31
N VAL A 1009 6.18 -40.01 -28.22
CA VAL A 1009 6.83 -40.99 -27.33
C VAL A 1009 5.92 -42.21 -27.12
N HIS A 1010 5.81 -43.05 -28.15
CA HIS A 1010 5.45 -44.47 -28.02
C HIS A 1010 6.55 -45.31 -28.66
#